data_AF-A0A4Q5XJU0-F1
#
_entry.id   AF-A0A4Q5XJU0-F1
#
_cell.length_a   1.000
_cell.length_b   1.000
_cell.length_c   1.000
_cell.angle_alpha   90.00
_cell.angle_beta   90.00
_cell.angle_gamma   90.00
#
_symmetry.space_group_name_H-M   'P 1'
#
loop_
_entity.id
_entity.type
_entity.pdbx_description
1 polymer ?
#
loop_
_entity_poly.entity_id
_entity_poly.type
_entity_poly.pdbx_seq_one_letter_code
_entity_poly.pdbx_strand_id
1 'polypeptide(L)'
;MKLRAPLQVSLMMAGLVSLTSFGCTDDESPVEAGPVRDVDYELFPSTHELSAADVAAISTLAPDGALRFERRPDSLTKLRVGEVLLAGVTKTTPHGLLRVVLDIQEEEDGAVLLRTGAAPLQMAFRRLHARVADNASPFVRGGKFTGTDVVPLAVSPQFSVSGDLGDRQSYEILAFDGDGNTATKNDQVAVDATLGGGVRYDLSLDVDWGTVERLPTIVTDCLTSVLKLTEGELPSCKPEDLLPELELGLAVEPHLEASVAVSGAASVGFEESLDIGTIALPPITIGPLVLVPNVDIIATVAGRASARFDASAHANISVRSSVLLSSKIENSTLVPFELGEADADAETPEVDLYAEISAKPGARLVLALYGVIGPYAQLSAAATLRANPLESPCWDFRVGLETELGVIVKTPSLPGLGALTFLDWNTGPVPLWDTSVASGECELTEEGQQAPPGGGPTAELLQQPSFTPWAKLMKLPADGAQLESILSYPSGFPFLAPSVDGRYVAGGGGARGLVKLDGDGNAIWQSALFTESDAPLLSLGSVPSGDAGLLTLYRGTNEAFVLAKQSQSGALLRAVGVTLPDDCGATAQGLVQGDGAGALVFGECPFSQSAWLVEMNDDLALVQSHELLDTDATTTRLTPTAATRQDGAWVLAGQLTRVDEDAGSLGFVTRLSQALEPVVSSAFACPERLSFYPTAVIPSAAGSVTLVGDAAGLGYVARIKADGSLGFARFPNLGGGVQSGFSPNAVVELPTTGLVVASTVDGEGENPTDVVLLGLDGNGFTLWGREYLLQGEAGLRAIGFPSARLTDDGGVLLSATAGPERDSEGELLAFKVFARDGSLPDESLVSSVEVAPDESPVDVEGRDFAPELKPLAVSVSAFRGHD
;
A
#
# COMPACT_ATOMS: atom_id res chain seq x y z
N MET A 1 10.03 -18.69 -40.17
CA MET A 1 11.16 -19.37 -40.85
C MET A 1 12.43 -18.51 -40.73
N LYS A 2 13.22 -18.74 -39.69
CA LYS A 2 14.67 -18.46 -39.53
C LYS A 2 15.02 -19.04 -38.16
N LEU A 3 15.74 -20.17 -38.15
CA LEU A 3 16.08 -20.94 -36.95
C LEU A 3 17.11 -20.19 -36.09
N ARG A 4 16.87 -20.14 -34.77
CA ARG A 4 17.90 -19.92 -33.76
C ARG A 4 18.36 -21.29 -33.23
N ALA A 5 19.68 -21.48 -33.21
CA ALA A 5 20.35 -22.68 -32.72
C ALA A 5 20.47 -22.66 -31.18
N PRO A 6 20.57 -23.83 -30.51
CA PRO A 6 20.78 -23.91 -29.07
C PRO A 6 22.27 -23.84 -28.71
N LEU A 7 22.58 -23.17 -27.59
CA LEU A 7 23.90 -23.15 -26.97
C LEU A 7 24.10 -24.47 -26.20
N GLN A 8 24.99 -25.34 -26.68
CA GLN A 8 25.45 -26.52 -25.95
C GLN A 8 26.59 -26.13 -25.00
N VAL A 9 26.40 -26.35 -23.69
CA VAL A 9 27.49 -26.33 -22.70
C VAL A 9 28.13 -27.71 -22.69
N SER A 10 29.32 -27.82 -23.30
CA SER A 10 30.13 -29.04 -23.26
C SER A 10 30.99 -29.09 -22.01
N LEU A 11 30.74 -30.14 -21.23
CA LEU A 11 31.60 -30.72 -20.22
C LEU A 11 32.97 -31.07 -20.83
N MET A 12 34.09 -30.62 -20.24
CA MET A 12 35.40 -31.23 -20.49
C MET A 12 36.17 -31.45 -19.19
N MET A 13 36.37 -32.74 -18.91
CA MET A 13 37.24 -33.28 -17.89
C MET A 13 38.67 -33.49 -18.45
N ALA A 14 39.64 -33.38 -17.55
CA ALA A 14 40.97 -34.00 -17.55
C ALA A 14 42.07 -33.45 -18.48
N GLY A 15 43.11 -32.89 -17.84
CA GLY A 15 44.42 -32.60 -18.43
C GLY A 15 45.49 -32.51 -17.35
N LEU A 16 45.93 -33.66 -16.87
CA LEU A 16 47.03 -33.88 -15.93
C LEU A 16 48.37 -33.40 -16.54
N VAL A 17 49.02 -32.39 -15.97
CA VAL A 17 50.44 -32.08 -16.23
C VAL A 17 51.15 -31.79 -14.92
N SER A 18 52.01 -32.73 -14.53
CA SER A 18 53.00 -32.61 -13.48
C SER A 18 54.04 -31.55 -13.85
N LEU A 19 54.24 -30.53 -13.01
CA LEU A 19 55.44 -29.71 -13.01
C LEU A 19 55.91 -29.46 -11.58
N THR A 20 57.23 -29.59 -11.45
CA THR A 20 58.04 -29.75 -10.26
C THR A 20 58.24 -28.47 -9.46
N SER A 21 58.27 -28.66 -8.14
CA SER A 21 58.88 -27.85 -7.08
C SER A 21 60.08 -26.95 -7.46
N PHE A 22 59.88 -25.64 -7.28
CA PHE A 22 60.80 -24.65 -6.70
C PHE A 22 59.86 -23.62 -6.02
N GLY A 23 59.91 -23.30 -4.73
CA GLY A 23 61.05 -23.20 -3.85
C GLY A 23 61.53 -21.74 -3.71
N CYS A 24 60.62 -20.80 -3.41
CA CYS A 24 60.92 -19.52 -2.76
C CYS A 24 59.74 -19.13 -1.85
N THR A 25 59.95 -19.32 -0.56
CA THR A 25 59.25 -18.68 0.55
C THR A 25 59.58 -17.19 0.57
N ASP A 26 58.60 -16.34 0.29
CA ASP A 26 58.50 -14.98 0.82
C ASP A 26 57.04 -14.78 1.20
N ASP A 27 56.71 -15.31 2.39
CA ASP A 27 55.44 -15.14 3.07
C ASP A 27 55.46 -13.74 3.74
N GLU A 28 55.51 -12.68 2.92
CA GLU A 28 55.13 -11.35 3.37
C GLU A 28 53.61 -11.32 3.41
N SER A 29 53.06 -11.72 4.57
CA SER A 29 51.68 -11.37 4.92
C SER A 29 51.51 -9.87 4.65
N PRO A 30 50.50 -9.45 3.86
CA PRO A 30 50.27 -8.04 3.59
C PRO A 30 50.19 -7.31 4.93
N VAL A 31 51.07 -6.34 5.14
CA VAL A 31 51.05 -5.48 6.31
C VAL A 31 49.67 -4.82 6.33
N GLU A 32 48.81 -5.22 7.28
CA GLU A 32 47.53 -4.56 7.52
C GLU A 32 47.81 -3.06 7.70
N ALA A 33 47.40 -2.25 6.73
CA ALA A 33 47.50 -0.81 6.84
C ALA A 33 46.65 -0.38 8.04
N GLY A 34 47.27 0.30 9.00
CA GLY A 34 46.55 0.87 10.14
C GLY A 34 45.45 1.84 9.68
N PRO A 35 44.50 2.19 10.58
CA PRO A 35 43.37 3.04 10.23
C PRO A 35 43.85 4.38 9.66
N VAL A 36 43.35 4.74 8.48
CA VAL A 36 43.62 6.04 7.84
C VAL A 36 42.59 7.02 8.38
N ARG A 37 43.06 8.08 9.06
CA ARG A 37 42.20 9.20 9.46
C ARG A 37 42.89 10.49 9.02
N ASP A 38 42.47 11.03 7.88
CA ASP A 38 42.97 12.28 7.33
C ASP A 38 41.84 13.30 7.27
N VAL A 39 42.11 14.54 7.68
CA VAL A 39 41.13 15.61 7.67
C VAL A 39 41.83 16.94 7.42
N ASP A 40 41.48 17.57 6.31
CA ASP A 40 41.92 18.90 5.92
C ASP A 40 40.69 19.79 5.77
N TYR A 41 40.58 20.81 6.60
CA TYR A 41 39.42 21.70 6.58
C TYR A 41 39.80 23.16 6.78
N GLU A 42 38.93 24.01 6.29
CA GLU A 42 38.95 25.45 6.52
C GLU A 42 37.54 25.91 6.87
N LEU A 43 37.40 26.62 7.98
CA LEU A 43 36.12 27.15 8.44
C LEU A 43 35.80 28.48 7.78
N PHE A 44 34.50 28.76 7.61
CA PHE A 44 34.06 30.13 7.32
C PHE A 44 34.38 31.07 8.51
N PRO A 45 34.64 32.37 8.27
CA PRO A 45 34.82 33.34 9.35
C PRO A 45 33.61 33.50 10.29
N SER A 46 32.42 33.07 9.84
CA SER A 46 31.18 33.03 10.61
C SER A 46 31.06 31.80 11.49
N THR A 47 32.07 30.93 11.52
CA THR A 47 32.05 29.65 12.24
C THR A 47 33.04 29.68 13.38
N HIS A 48 32.54 29.42 14.58
CA HIS A 48 33.30 29.43 15.82
C HIS A 48 33.49 28.00 16.32
N GLU A 49 34.71 27.50 16.19
CA GLU A 49 35.11 26.23 16.78
C GLU A 49 35.33 26.41 18.29
N LEU A 50 34.48 25.79 19.09
CA LEU A 50 34.52 25.84 20.55
C LEU A 50 35.65 24.96 21.06
N SER A 51 36.52 25.54 21.89
CA SER A 51 37.54 24.77 22.58
C SER A 51 36.91 23.83 23.61
N ALA A 52 37.64 22.79 24.03
CA ALA A 52 37.17 21.91 25.11
C ALA A 52 36.86 22.68 26.41
N ALA A 53 37.54 23.81 26.66
CA ALA A 53 37.27 24.68 27.79
C ALA A 53 35.94 25.45 27.64
N ASP A 54 35.65 25.93 26.42
CA ASP A 54 34.38 26.61 26.13
C ASP A 54 33.19 25.64 26.26
N VAL A 55 33.35 24.41 25.77
CA VAL A 55 32.31 23.37 25.89
C VAL A 55 32.10 22.95 27.35
N ALA A 56 33.17 22.88 28.15
CA ALA A 56 33.08 22.63 29.59
C ALA A 56 32.41 23.78 30.37
N ALA A 57 32.37 24.99 29.80
CA ALA A 57 31.68 26.14 30.39
C ALA A 57 30.17 26.17 30.09
N ILE A 58 29.67 25.25 29.26
CA ILE A 58 28.23 25.07 29.03
C ILE A 58 27.64 24.46 30.31
N SER A 59 26.86 25.27 31.04
CA SER A 59 26.18 24.84 32.26
C SER A 59 24.88 24.09 31.99
N THR A 60 24.26 24.32 30.82
CA THR A 60 23.07 23.58 30.40
C THR A 60 23.04 23.45 28.88
N LEU A 61 22.91 22.22 28.38
CA LEU A 61 22.54 21.91 27.00
C LEU A 61 21.13 21.33 27.03
N ALA A 62 20.15 22.12 26.61
CA ALA A 62 18.76 21.67 26.56
C ALA A 62 18.49 20.81 25.31
N PRO A 63 17.50 19.90 25.32
CA PRO A 63 17.15 19.06 24.18
C PRO A 63 16.78 19.86 22.92
N ASP A 64 16.07 20.99 23.10
CA ASP A 64 15.73 21.96 22.03
C ASP A 64 16.94 22.67 21.42
N GLY A 65 18.10 22.46 22.03
CA GLY A 65 19.37 22.98 21.62
C GLY A 65 19.77 24.33 22.17
N ALA A 66 19.08 24.82 23.21
CA ALA A 66 19.57 25.98 23.95
C ALA A 66 20.88 25.66 24.70
N LEU A 67 21.83 26.58 24.63
CA LEU A 67 23.12 26.52 25.33
C LEU A 67 23.17 27.62 26.38
N ARG A 68 23.33 27.26 27.65
CA ARG A 68 23.53 28.22 28.74
C ARG A 68 24.98 28.20 29.17
N PHE A 69 25.57 29.38 29.33
CA PHE A 69 26.88 29.60 29.92
C PHE A 69 26.70 30.44 31.18
N GLU A 70 27.32 30.05 32.30
CA GLU A 70 27.32 30.89 33.52
C GLU A 70 28.10 32.20 33.33
N ARG A 71 29.08 32.18 32.43
CA ARG A 71 29.81 33.36 31.97
C ARG A 71 30.17 33.18 30.51
N ARG A 72 29.95 34.20 29.69
CA ARG A 72 30.33 34.17 28.28
C ARG A 72 31.83 33.89 28.11
N PRO A 73 32.22 32.81 27.40
CA PRO A 73 33.62 32.59 27.03
C PRO A 73 34.14 33.69 26.10
N ASP A 74 35.42 34.03 26.20
CA ASP A 74 36.02 35.09 25.38
C ASP A 74 35.89 34.79 23.87
N SER A 75 35.92 33.51 23.48
CA SER A 75 35.71 33.04 22.11
C SER A 75 34.33 33.41 21.56
N LEU A 76 33.33 33.60 22.42
CA LEU A 76 31.96 33.93 22.05
C LEU A 76 31.63 35.43 22.14
N THR A 77 32.58 36.29 22.51
CA THR A 77 32.33 37.74 22.69
C THR A 77 31.91 38.45 21.40
N LYS A 78 32.29 37.89 20.24
CA LYS A 78 31.96 38.43 18.92
C LYS A 78 30.85 37.65 18.20
N LEU A 79 30.24 36.68 18.88
CA LEU A 79 29.23 35.81 18.32
C LEU A 79 27.98 36.64 17.93
N ARG A 80 27.44 36.39 16.73
CA ARG A 80 26.22 37.03 16.23
C ARG A 80 25.16 35.98 15.86
N VAL A 81 23.90 36.41 15.85
CA VAL A 81 22.81 35.61 15.27
C VAL A 81 23.13 35.30 13.80
N GLY A 82 22.90 34.06 13.38
CA GLY A 82 23.25 33.51 12.06
C GLY A 82 24.66 32.90 11.97
N GLU A 83 25.52 33.09 12.97
CA GLU A 83 26.84 32.46 13.02
C GLU A 83 26.74 31.01 13.50
N VAL A 84 27.75 30.20 13.15
CA VAL A 84 27.76 28.75 13.43
C VAL A 84 28.69 28.45 14.60
N LEU A 85 28.24 27.58 15.49
CA LEU A 85 29.02 26.97 16.56
C LEU A 85 29.37 25.54 16.14
N LEU A 86 30.64 25.19 16.32
CA LEU A 86 31.20 23.89 16.01
C LEU A 86 31.92 23.35 17.24
N ALA A 87 31.62 22.14 17.68
CA ALA A 87 32.34 21.48 18.77
C ALA A 87 32.44 19.98 18.56
N GLY A 88 33.57 19.40 18.97
CA GLY A 88 33.77 17.95 18.98
C GLY A 88 33.02 17.23 20.11
N VAL A 89 33.29 15.93 20.22
CA VAL A 89 32.69 15.05 21.25
C VAL A 89 33.26 15.38 22.64
N THR A 90 32.37 15.67 23.59
CA THR A 90 32.71 15.84 25.00
C THR A 90 31.64 15.20 25.89
N LYS A 91 31.79 15.26 27.22
CA LYS A 91 30.72 14.84 28.14
C LYS A 91 29.45 15.69 28.00
N THR A 92 29.59 16.97 27.64
CA THR A 92 28.46 17.89 27.47
C THR A 92 27.87 17.80 26.06
N THR A 93 28.71 17.52 25.07
CA THR A 93 28.34 17.38 23.65
C THR A 93 28.68 15.97 23.16
N PRO A 94 27.98 14.93 23.64
CA PRO A 94 28.33 13.54 23.31
C PRO A 94 28.27 13.26 21.80
N HIS A 95 27.46 13.99 21.04
CA HIS A 95 27.30 13.84 19.58
C HIS A 95 28.01 14.96 18.79
N GLY A 96 28.93 15.68 19.45
CA GLY A 96 29.43 16.95 18.92
C GLY A 96 28.35 18.03 18.92
N LEU A 97 28.66 19.14 18.26
CA LEU A 97 27.75 20.25 18.09
C LEU A 97 28.06 20.94 16.76
N LEU A 98 27.07 21.04 15.88
CA LEU A 98 27.12 21.88 14.69
C LEU A 98 25.81 22.66 14.60
N ARG A 99 25.82 23.91 15.04
CA ARG A 99 24.58 24.67 15.27
C ARG A 99 24.66 26.12 14.88
N VAL A 100 23.59 26.63 14.27
CA VAL A 100 23.45 28.04 13.94
C VAL A 100 22.82 28.78 15.11
N VAL A 101 23.34 29.95 15.45
CA VAL A 101 22.81 30.80 16.52
C VAL A 101 21.55 31.48 16.02
N LEU A 102 20.42 31.22 16.67
CA LEU A 102 19.12 31.80 16.35
C LEU A 102 18.81 33.01 17.25
N ASP A 103 19.28 32.99 18.50
CA ASP A 103 19.07 34.07 19.47
C ASP A 103 20.19 34.10 20.51
N ILE A 104 20.49 35.30 21.01
CA ILE A 104 21.50 35.53 22.05
C ILE A 104 20.86 36.39 23.15
N GLN A 105 20.65 35.80 24.32
CA GLN A 105 20.12 36.49 25.50
C GLN A 105 21.21 36.64 26.55
N GLU A 106 21.49 37.87 26.93
CA GLU A 106 22.37 38.19 28.06
C GLU A 106 21.54 38.33 29.34
N GLU A 107 21.97 37.67 30.41
CA GLU A 107 21.37 37.78 31.73
C GLU A 107 22.15 38.79 32.59
N GLU A 108 21.50 39.38 33.60
CA GLU A 108 22.06 40.46 34.43
C GLU A 108 23.33 40.07 35.20
N ASP A 109 23.56 38.76 35.42
CA ASP A 109 24.72 38.20 36.12
C ASP A 109 25.92 37.89 35.19
N GLY A 110 25.78 38.15 33.89
CA GLY A 110 26.78 37.83 32.87
C GLY A 110 26.67 36.41 32.31
N ALA A 111 25.64 35.65 32.70
CA ALA A 111 25.27 34.43 32.01
C ALA A 111 24.72 34.74 30.61
N VAL A 112 24.85 33.77 29.71
CA VAL A 112 24.36 33.89 28.34
C VAL A 112 23.60 32.64 27.95
N LEU A 113 22.40 32.84 27.43
CA LEU A 113 21.58 31.82 26.83
C LEU A 113 21.60 32.00 25.31
N LEU A 114 22.12 31.00 24.60
CA LEU A 114 22.07 30.92 23.15
C LEU A 114 20.95 29.97 22.76
N ARG A 115 20.00 30.43 21.94
CA ARG A 115 19.09 29.51 21.25
C ARG A 115 19.72 29.16 19.92
N THR A 116 19.79 27.88 19.61
CA THR A 116 20.47 27.40 18.42
C THR A 116 19.62 26.40 17.64
N GLY A 117 19.86 26.28 16.34
CA GLY A 117 19.27 25.26 15.47
C GLY A 117 20.35 24.40 14.84
N ALA A 118 20.00 23.27 14.22
CA ALA A 118 20.97 22.48 13.44
C ALA A 118 21.56 23.35 12.31
N ALA A 119 22.89 23.36 12.19
CA ALA A 119 23.55 24.02 11.06
C ALA A 119 23.93 22.98 9.99
N PRO A 120 23.67 23.26 8.70
CA PRO A 120 24.20 22.46 7.62
C PRO A 120 25.73 22.67 7.53
N LEU A 121 26.48 21.63 7.12
CA LEU A 121 27.95 21.67 6.97
C LEU A 121 28.45 22.86 6.13
N GLN A 122 27.67 23.18 5.11
CA GLN A 122 27.81 24.27 4.14
C GLN A 122 28.04 25.62 4.80
N MET A 123 27.49 25.83 6.01
CA MET A 123 27.67 27.08 6.74
C MET A 123 28.93 27.07 7.60
N ALA A 124 29.42 25.89 8.00
CA ALA A 124 30.60 25.76 8.85
C ALA A 124 31.90 25.79 8.05
N PHE A 125 31.98 25.01 6.98
CA PHE A 125 33.23 24.69 6.30
C PHE A 125 33.31 25.34 4.92
N ARG A 126 34.33 26.17 4.72
CA ARG A 126 34.71 26.72 3.41
C ARG A 126 35.38 25.67 2.53
N ARG A 127 36.16 24.78 3.16
CA ARG A 127 36.80 23.62 2.55
C ARG A 127 36.78 22.50 3.57
N LEU A 128 36.49 21.28 3.15
CA LEU A 128 36.50 20.10 4.01
C LEU A 128 36.78 18.89 3.15
N HIS A 129 37.91 18.24 3.37
CA HIS A 129 38.25 16.92 2.87
C HIS A 129 38.48 16.05 4.09
N ALA A 130 37.70 15.00 4.25
CA ALA A 130 37.78 14.12 5.40
C ALA A 130 37.75 12.68 4.89
N ARG A 131 38.84 11.94 5.13
CA ARG A 131 38.95 10.53 4.81
C ARG A 131 39.12 9.73 6.07
N VAL A 132 38.23 8.77 6.29
CA VAL A 132 38.42 7.73 7.29
C VAL A 132 38.35 6.39 6.61
N ALA A 133 39.24 5.48 7.00
CA ALA A 133 39.14 4.06 6.75
C ALA A 133 39.52 3.40 8.07
N ASP A 134 38.55 2.76 8.72
CA ASP A 134 38.75 2.15 10.02
C ASP A 134 38.12 0.75 10.03
N ASN A 135 38.90 -0.22 10.50
CA ASN A 135 38.40 -1.56 10.79
C ASN A 135 37.77 -1.55 12.18
N ALA A 136 36.62 -0.91 12.30
CA ALA A 136 35.85 -0.94 13.53
C ALA A 136 35.13 -2.29 13.64
N SER A 137 35.59 -3.17 14.53
CA SER A 137 34.77 -4.28 15.03
C SER A 137 33.80 -3.71 16.08
N PRO A 138 32.52 -3.45 15.78
CA PRO A 138 31.70 -2.53 16.56
C PRO A 138 30.95 -3.19 17.72
N PHE A 139 31.15 -4.48 17.99
CA PHE A 139 30.64 -5.12 19.20
C PHE A 139 31.48 -4.73 20.42
N VAL A 140 31.56 -3.43 20.70
CA VAL A 140 31.89 -2.95 22.03
C VAL A 140 30.69 -3.30 22.90
N ARG A 141 30.87 -4.27 23.80
CA ARG A 141 29.96 -4.50 24.93
C ARG A 141 29.48 -3.15 25.49
N GLY A 142 28.19 -2.86 25.40
CA GLY A 142 27.60 -1.65 26.01
C GLY A 142 26.69 -0.79 25.14
N GLY A 143 26.47 -1.11 23.86
CA GLY A 143 25.39 -0.50 23.08
C GLY A 143 24.04 -0.76 23.76
N LYS A 144 23.35 0.29 24.21
CA LYS A 144 22.06 0.15 24.88
C LYS A 144 20.96 0.14 23.82
N PHE A 145 20.37 -1.04 23.58
CA PHE A 145 19.13 -1.13 22.83
C PHE A 145 18.06 -0.27 23.51
N THR A 146 17.45 0.62 22.75
CA THR A 146 16.31 1.42 23.19
C THR A 146 15.13 1.00 22.33
N GLY A 147 14.22 0.23 22.92
CA GLY A 147 12.96 -0.11 22.28
C GLY A 147 12.13 1.16 22.04
N THR A 148 11.38 1.16 20.96
CA THR A 148 10.35 2.15 20.65
C THR A 148 9.11 1.93 21.52
N ASP A 149 8.24 2.94 21.62
CA ASP A 149 6.95 2.86 22.32
C ASP A 149 5.90 2.04 21.55
N VAL A 150 6.31 1.04 20.76
CA VAL A 150 5.38 0.06 20.18
C VAL A 150 4.72 -0.63 21.37
N VAL A 151 3.49 -0.22 21.68
CA VAL A 151 2.72 -0.70 22.83
C VAL A 151 2.43 -2.18 22.57
N PRO A 152 3.05 -3.12 23.30
CA PRO A 152 2.61 -4.50 23.25
C PRO A 152 1.21 -4.50 23.86
N LEU A 153 0.19 -4.77 23.06
CA LEU A 153 -1.15 -4.98 23.57
C LEU A 153 -1.14 -6.27 24.41
N ALA A 154 -1.01 -6.07 25.71
CA ALA A 154 -1.35 -7.04 26.77
C ALA A 154 -0.51 -8.32 26.90
N VAL A 155 0.81 -8.22 26.98
CA VAL A 155 1.60 -9.10 27.86
C VAL A 155 2.66 -8.24 28.51
N SER A 156 2.80 -8.29 29.83
CA SER A 156 3.95 -7.68 30.52
C SER A 156 5.21 -8.34 30.00
N PRO A 157 6.02 -7.70 29.12
CA PRO A 157 7.22 -8.34 28.67
C PRO A 157 8.16 -8.25 29.87
N GLN A 158 8.67 -9.39 30.33
CA GLN A 158 9.83 -9.36 31.20
C GLN A 158 11.02 -8.92 30.35
N PHE A 159 11.10 -7.62 30.09
CA PHE A 159 12.27 -6.99 29.51
C PHE A 159 13.42 -7.09 30.53
N SER A 160 14.21 -8.17 30.45
CA SER A 160 15.54 -8.20 31.03
C SER A 160 16.56 -8.05 29.89
N VAL A 161 16.87 -6.81 29.53
CA VAL A 161 17.99 -6.52 28.64
C VAL A 161 19.29 -6.69 29.45
N SER A 162 19.82 -7.91 29.46
CA SER A 162 21.16 -8.21 29.99
C SER A 162 22.04 -9.01 29.03
N GLY A 163 21.66 -9.11 27.75
CA GLY A 163 22.39 -9.86 26.72
C GLY A 163 23.32 -8.99 25.88
N ASP A 164 24.47 -9.54 25.48
CA ASP A 164 25.37 -8.95 24.48
C ASP A 164 24.69 -9.07 23.08
N LEU A 165 24.96 -8.14 22.17
CA LEU A 165 24.51 -8.22 20.76
C LEU A 165 25.03 -9.53 20.13
N GLY A 166 24.12 -10.46 19.88
CA GLY A 166 24.37 -11.87 19.57
C GLY A 166 23.32 -12.81 20.21
N ASP A 167 22.64 -12.36 21.27
CA ASP A 167 21.51 -13.09 21.85
C ASP A 167 20.23 -12.88 21.03
N ARG A 168 19.49 -13.96 20.78
CA ARG A 168 18.19 -13.96 20.09
C ARG A 168 17.14 -13.20 20.90
N GLN A 169 16.35 -12.36 20.25
CA GLN A 169 15.21 -11.65 20.85
C GLN A 169 13.90 -12.08 20.21
N SER A 170 12.92 -12.45 21.02
CA SER A 170 11.59 -12.84 20.56
C SER A 170 10.60 -11.67 20.69
N TYR A 171 9.72 -11.58 19.69
CA TYR A 171 8.69 -10.59 19.50
C TYR A 171 7.39 -11.33 19.21
N GLU A 172 6.34 -10.98 19.91
CA GLU A 172 4.97 -11.37 19.58
C GLU A 172 4.27 -10.10 19.09
N ILE A 173 3.93 -10.08 17.81
CA ILE A 173 3.37 -8.93 17.12
C ILE A 173 1.95 -9.32 16.70
N LEU A 174 0.96 -8.58 17.17
CA LEU A 174 -0.40 -8.68 16.68
C LEU A 174 -0.57 -7.64 15.56
N ALA A 175 -0.28 -8.04 14.33
CA ALA A 175 -0.35 -7.16 13.15
C ALA A 175 -1.80 -6.74 12.85
N PHE A 176 -2.77 -7.55 13.27
CA PHE A 176 -4.18 -7.26 13.07
C PHE A 176 -5.06 -7.87 14.16
N ASP A 177 -6.09 -7.14 14.60
CA ASP A 177 -7.16 -7.59 15.49
C ASP A 177 -8.50 -6.98 15.07
N GLY A 178 -9.33 -7.78 14.40
CA GLY A 178 -10.49 -7.32 13.65
C GLY A 178 -11.63 -6.74 14.48
N ASP A 179 -11.85 -7.27 15.68
CA ASP A 179 -12.91 -6.83 16.59
C ASP A 179 -12.38 -6.18 17.88
N GLY A 180 -11.07 -6.03 18.01
CA GLY A 180 -10.40 -5.51 19.21
C GLY A 180 -10.45 -6.45 20.42
N ASN A 181 -10.79 -7.73 20.21
CA ASN A 181 -10.84 -8.76 21.22
C ASN A 181 -9.76 -9.82 20.96
N THR A 182 -8.60 -9.63 21.59
CA THR A 182 -7.44 -10.56 21.63
C THR A 182 -7.71 -12.06 21.88
N ALA A 183 -8.92 -12.44 22.31
CA ALA A 183 -9.35 -13.83 22.51
C ALA A 183 -9.87 -14.51 21.24
N THR A 184 -10.31 -13.78 20.23
CA THR A 184 -10.76 -14.34 18.94
C THR A 184 -9.55 -14.43 18.01
N LYS A 185 -9.07 -15.64 17.72
CA LYS A 185 -7.88 -15.84 16.87
C LYS A 185 -8.17 -15.84 15.38
N ASN A 186 -9.45 -15.98 15.02
CA ASN A 186 -9.88 -16.10 13.62
C ASN A 186 -9.96 -14.76 12.90
N ASP A 187 -9.87 -13.64 13.62
CA ASP A 187 -9.82 -12.28 13.08
C ASP A 187 -8.51 -11.57 13.45
N GLN A 188 -7.47 -12.36 13.74
CA GLN A 188 -6.14 -11.86 14.09
C GLN A 188 -5.09 -12.30 13.10
N VAL A 189 -4.07 -11.46 12.94
CA VAL A 189 -2.78 -11.88 12.39
C VAL A 189 -1.73 -11.72 13.48
N ALA A 190 -1.23 -12.84 13.97
CA ALA A 190 -0.17 -12.91 14.97
C ALA A 190 1.13 -13.37 14.32
N VAL A 191 2.22 -12.68 14.65
CA VAL A 191 3.57 -12.95 14.19
C VAL A 191 4.46 -13.14 15.41
N ASP A 192 4.94 -14.36 15.59
CA ASP A 192 5.98 -14.70 16.54
C ASP A 192 7.33 -14.68 15.83
N ALA A 193 8.06 -13.58 15.97
CA ALA A 193 9.37 -13.40 15.36
C ALA A 193 10.48 -13.52 16.41
N THR A 194 11.50 -14.31 16.17
CA THR A 194 12.75 -14.26 16.92
C THR A 194 13.86 -13.76 16.01
N LEU A 195 14.42 -12.60 16.33
CA LEU A 195 15.49 -11.96 15.58
C LEU A 195 16.76 -11.96 16.41
N GLY A 196 17.85 -12.40 15.81
CA GLY A 196 19.20 -12.33 16.34
C GLY A 196 20.15 -11.90 15.23
N GLY A 197 21.34 -11.45 15.60
CA GLY A 197 22.32 -11.07 14.60
C GLY A 197 23.31 -10.02 15.05
N GLY A 198 24.09 -9.55 14.09
CA GLY A 198 25.10 -8.52 14.31
C GLY A 198 25.66 -7.98 12.99
N VAL A 199 26.32 -6.82 13.06
CA VAL A 199 26.89 -6.14 11.89
C VAL A 199 28.36 -5.82 12.11
N ARG A 200 29.22 -6.16 11.14
CA ARG A 200 30.55 -5.54 10.99
C ARG A 200 30.48 -4.52 9.86
N TYR A 201 31.18 -3.39 9.97
CA TYR A 201 31.23 -2.42 8.89
C TYR A 201 32.63 -1.87 8.65
N ASP A 202 32.90 -1.46 7.41
CA ASP A 202 34.03 -0.61 7.01
C ASP A 202 33.45 0.66 6.40
N LEU A 203 33.84 1.81 6.94
CA LEU A 203 33.32 3.11 6.54
C LEU A 203 34.43 3.92 5.89
N SER A 204 34.21 4.33 4.65
CA SER A 204 34.93 5.41 3.99
C SER A 204 34.01 6.58 3.66
N LEU A 205 34.46 7.77 4.01
CA LEU A 205 33.80 9.02 3.68
C LEU A 205 34.77 9.83 2.80
N ASP A 206 34.29 10.40 1.71
CA ASP A 206 34.94 11.48 0.98
C ASP A 206 33.90 12.56 0.68
N VAL A 207 34.24 13.81 0.95
CA VAL A 207 33.36 14.95 0.74
C VAL A 207 34.14 15.97 -0.05
N ASP A 208 33.67 16.30 -1.26
CA ASP A 208 34.26 17.37 -2.08
C ASP A 208 33.20 18.43 -2.39
N TRP A 209 33.46 19.63 -1.87
CA TRP A 209 32.61 20.80 -2.05
C TRP A 209 33.00 21.60 -3.29
N GLY A 210 34.14 21.31 -3.92
CA GLY A 210 34.80 22.20 -4.87
C GLY A 210 35.14 23.57 -4.26
N THR A 211 35.65 24.50 -5.08
CA THR A 211 35.85 25.90 -4.66
C THR A 211 34.54 26.67 -4.73
N VAL A 212 33.78 26.73 -3.64
CA VAL A 212 32.50 27.47 -3.60
C VAL A 212 32.56 28.62 -2.59
N GLU A 213 32.76 29.84 -3.10
CA GLU A 213 32.98 31.04 -2.27
C GLU A 213 31.69 31.74 -1.78
N ARG A 214 30.50 31.35 -2.28
CA ARG A 214 29.21 32.07 -2.04
C ARG A 214 28.14 31.30 -1.25
N LEU A 215 28.43 30.07 -0.80
CA LEU A 215 27.48 29.19 -0.12
C LEU A 215 26.76 29.80 1.11
N PRO A 216 27.44 30.51 2.02
CA PRO A 216 26.79 30.96 3.26
C PRO A 216 25.59 31.86 3.02
N THR A 217 25.65 32.77 2.04
CA THR A 217 24.55 33.69 1.74
C THR A 217 23.34 32.95 1.17
N ILE A 218 23.56 32.03 0.23
CA ILE A 218 22.49 31.23 -0.40
C ILE A 218 21.78 30.36 0.65
N VAL A 219 22.56 29.70 1.50
CA VAL A 219 22.02 28.84 2.57
C VAL A 219 21.31 29.66 3.64
N THR A 220 21.86 30.81 4.03
CA THR A 220 21.23 31.71 5.01
C THR A 220 19.92 32.28 4.49
N ASP A 221 19.86 32.70 3.23
CA ASP A 221 18.64 33.19 2.59
C ASP A 221 17.58 32.06 2.52
N CYS A 222 18.01 30.84 2.18
CA CYS A 222 17.18 29.65 2.18
C CYS A 222 16.61 29.32 3.58
N LEU A 223 17.46 29.23 4.62
CA LEU A 223 17.03 28.99 6.00
C LEU A 223 16.13 30.11 6.55
N THR A 224 16.42 31.36 6.20
CA THR A 224 15.59 32.51 6.58
C THR A 224 14.21 32.41 5.92
N SER A 225 14.12 31.87 4.70
CA SER A 225 12.84 31.59 4.04
C SER A 225 12.09 30.40 4.66
N VAL A 226 12.80 29.36 5.14
CA VAL A 226 12.20 28.22 5.85
C VAL A 226 11.55 28.67 7.17
N LEU A 227 12.15 29.61 7.90
CA LEU A 227 11.52 30.17 9.11
C LEU A 227 10.18 30.87 8.81
N LYS A 228 10.01 31.39 7.59
CA LYS A 228 8.76 31.98 7.11
C LYS A 228 7.72 30.96 6.64
N LEU A 229 8.01 29.65 6.68
CA LEU A 229 6.97 28.62 6.52
C LEU A 229 5.89 28.75 7.61
N THR A 230 6.28 29.23 8.80
CA THR A 230 5.33 29.56 9.87
C THR A 230 4.41 30.74 9.52
N GLU A 231 4.78 31.53 8.52
CA GLU A 231 4.01 32.65 7.95
C GLU A 231 3.32 32.27 6.63
N GLY A 232 3.45 31.01 6.17
CA GLY A 232 2.82 30.49 4.95
C GLY A 232 3.58 30.72 3.64
N GLU A 233 4.83 31.20 3.69
CA GLU A 233 5.67 31.35 2.48
C GLU A 233 6.50 30.07 2.23
N LEU A 234 6.45 29.54 1.01
CA LEU A 234 7.30 28.42 0.58
C LEU A 234 8.76 28.90 0.42
N PRO A 235 9.76 28.08 0.78
CA PRO A 235 11.16 28.43 0.64
C PRO A 235 11.55 28.63 -0.83
N SER A 236 12.47 29.57 -1.08
CA SER A 236 12.88 29.96 -2.44
C SER A 236 13.93 29.04 -3.08
N CYS A 237 14.35 28.00 -2.37
CA CYS A 237 15.45 27.09 -2.70
C CYS A 237 14.93 25.66 -2.82
N LYS A 238 15.48 24.87 -3.75
CA LYS A 238 15.29 23.42 -3.75
C LYS A 238 16.31 22.79 -2.80
N PRO A 239 15.94 21.82 -1.94
CA PRO A 239 16.88 21.12 -1.06
C PRO A 239 18.04 20.46 -1.82
N GLU A 240 17.78 20.02 -3.05
CA GLU A 240 18.74 19.43 -3.99
C GLU A 240 19.93 20.36 -4.28
N ASP A 241 19.67 21.68 -4.39
CA ASP A 241 20.69 22.69 -4.73
C ASP A 241 21.71 22.92 -3.59
N LEU A 242 21.46 22.34 -2.41
CA LEU A 242 22.28 22.52 -1.22
C LEU A 242 23.21 21.34 -0.93
N LEU A 243 23.07 20.19 -1.59
CA LEU A 243 23.81 18.96 -1.25
C LEU A 243 25.16 18.88 -2.00
N PRO A 244 26.31 18.64 -1.32
CA PRO A 244 27.60 18.42 -1.99
C PRO A 244 27.69 17.06 -2.68
N GLU A 245 28.77 16.84 -3.43
CA GLU A 245 29.21 15.47 -3.78
C GLU A 245 29.73 14.79 -2.51
N LEU A 246 28.98 13.80 -2.04
CA LEU A 246 29.26 12.98 -0.88
C LEU A 246 29.48 11.57 -1.40
N GLU A 247 30.72 11.08 -1.33
CA GLU A 247 31.04 9.68 -1.58
C GLU A 247 31.15 8.94 -0.24
N LEU A 248 30.31 7.93 -0.06
CA LEU A 248 30.29 7.06 1.10
C LEU A 248 30.54 5.63 0.64
N GLY A 249 31.69 5.09 1.00
CA GLY A 249 31.93 3.66 0.96
C GLY A 249 31.49 3.04 2.28
N LEU A 250 30.64 2.05 2.20
CA LEU A 250 30.18 1.28 3.35
C LEU A 250 30.25 -0.20 2.99
N ALA A 251 31.24 -0.92 3.52
CA ALA A 251 31.19 -2.37 3.57
C ALA A 251 30.43 -2.79 4.82
N VAL A 252 29.52 -3.74 4.70
CA VAL A 252 28.74 -4.29 5.79
C VAL A 252 28.77 -5.81 5.70
N GLU A 253 29.13 -6.48 6.79
CA GLU A 253 28.97 -7.92 6.96
C GLU A 253 27.92 -8.18 8.04
N PRO A 254 26.63 -8.17 7.68
CA PRO A 254 25.59 -8.58 8.60
C PRO A 254 25.51 -10.10 8.71
N HIS A 255 25.36 -10.56 9.94
CA HIS A 255 24.88 -11.88 10.29
C HIS A 255 23.46 -11.71 10.80
N LEU A 256 22.50 -12.35 10.14
CA LEU A 256 21.10 -12.33 10.54
C LEU A 256 20.64 -13.75 10.84
N GLU A 257 19.99 -13.89 11.98
CA GLU A 257 19.24 -15.08 12.34
C GLU A 257 17.80 -14.67 12.60
N ALA A 258 16.88 -15.23 11.81
CA ALA A 258 15.46 -14.93 11.89
C ALA A 258 14.66 -16.22 11.97
N SER A 259 13.75 -16.28 12.93
CA SER A 259 12.69 -17.27 13.02
C SER A 259 11.39 -16.51 12.99
N VAL A 260 10.47 -16.87 12.11
CA VAL A 260 9.16 -16.22 12.02
C VAL A 260 8.11 -17.33 11.97
N ALA A 261 7.20 -17.32 12.93
CA ALA A 261 5.95 -18.07 12.88
C ALA A 261 4.82 -17.07 12.71
N VAL A 262 3.96 -17.28 11.72
CA VAL A 262 2.80 -16.43 11.47
C VAL A 262 1.57 -17.30 11.45
N SER A 263 0.56 -16.88 12.22
CA SER A 263 -0.75 -17.51 12.23
C SER A 263 -1.83 -16.45 12.10
N GLY A 264 -2.89 -16.76 11.37
CA GLY A 264 -4.02 -15.84 11.25
C GLY A 264 -4.91 -16.09 10.06
N ALA A 265 -5.89 -15.21 9.87
CA ALA A 265 -6.70 -15.12 8.66
C ALA A 265 -6.87 -13.66 8.26
N ALA A 266 -6.51 -13.32 7.02
CA ALA A 266 -6.60 -11.95 6.51
C ALA A 266 -6.99 -11.96 5.03
N SER A 267 -8.30 -11.92 4.74
CA SER A 267 -8.83 -11.98 3.36
C SER A 267 -8.33 -10.88 2.43
N VAL A 268 -7.74 -9.84 2.99
CA VAL A 268 -7.17 -8.69 2.30
C VAL A 268 -5.67 -8.63 2.53
N GLY A 269 -4.93 -8.17 1.53
CA GLY A 269 -3.53 -7.80 1.71
C GLY A 269 -3.35 -6.70 2.78
N PHE A 270 -2.43 -6.91 3.69
CA PHE A 270 -1.96 -5.94 4.66
C PHE A 270 -0.44 -5.81 4.57
N GLU A 271 0.08 -4.65 4.97
CA GLU A 271 1.50 -4.39 5.14
C GLU A 271 1.69 -3.44 6.32
N GLU A 272 2.49 -3.85 7.29
CA GLU A 272 2.81 -3.08 8.47
C GLU A 272 4.32 -3.03 8.68
N SER A 273 4.86 -1.81 8.81
CA SER A 273 6.27 -1.58 9.14
C SER A 273 6.40 -1.16 10.59
N LEU A 274 7.24 -1.87 11.33
CA LEU A 274 7.46 -1.72 12.76
C LEU A 274 8.90 -1.28 13.00
N ASP A 275 9.07 -0.10 13.59
CA ASP A 275 10.35 0.29 14.18
C ASP A 275 10.49 -0.45 15.52
N ILE A 276 11.35 -1.45 15.59
CA ILE A 276 11.52 -2.30 16.79
C ILE A 276 12.37 -1.58 17.84
N GLY A 277 13.39 -0.86 17.41
CA GLY A 277 14.25 -0.09 18.30
C GLY A 277 15.54 0.37 17.65
N THR A 278 16.33 1.13 18.41
CA THR A 278 17.60 1.69 17.93
C THR A 278 18.75 1.30 18.86
N ILE A 279 19.89 0.99 18.24
CA ILE A 279 21.17 0.79 18.92
C ILE A 279 22.07 1.99 18.60
N ALA A 280 22.28 2.83 19.59
CA ALA A 280 23.24 3.93 19.48
C ALA A 280 24.67 3.37 19.53
N LEU A 281 25.45 3.64 18.49
CA LEU A 281 26.86 3.26 18.41
C LEU A 281 27.75 4.44 18.86
N PRO A 282 29.00 4.17 19.31
CA PRO A 282 29.91 5.24 19.70
C PRO A 282 30.15 6.24 18.56
N PRO A 283 30.12 7.56 18.83
CA PRO A 283 30.41 8.56 17.82
C PRO A 283 31.80 8.41 17.19
N ILE A 284 31.89 8.59 15.87
CA ILE A 284 33.13 8.56 15.12
C ILE A 284 33.59 9.99 14.89
N THR A 285 34.74 10.34 15.45
CA THR A 285 35.32 11.70 15.35
C THR A 285 36.39 11.77 14.26
N ILE A 286 36.24 12.73 13.34
CA ILE A 286 37.15 12.99 12.22
C ILE A 286 37.52 14.47 12.25
N GLY A 287 38.56 14.81 13.01
CA GLY A 287 38.84 16.22 13.34
C GLY A 287 37.63 16.84 14.04
N PRO A 288 37.03 17.92 13.52
CA PRO A 288 35.84 18.54 14.10
C PRO A 288 34.54 17.80 13.75
N LEU A 289 34.55 16.93 12.74
CA LEU A 289 33.36 16.19 12.31
C LEU A 289 33.02 15.07 13.29
N VAL A 290 31.73 14.90 13.55
CA VAL A 290 31.21 13.82 14.39
C VAL A 290 30.12 13.08 13.65
N LEU A 291 30.38 11.83 13.29
CA LEU A 291 29.35 10.91 12.83
C LEU A 291 28.74 10.20 14.03
N VAL A 292 27.42 10.13 14.06
CA VAL A 292 26.63 9.49 15.11
C VAL A 292 25.97 8.26 14.48
N PRO A 293 26.68 7.12 14.45
CA PRO A 293 26.14 5.89 13.92
C PRO A 293 24.99 5.38 14.81
N ASN A 294 23.87 5.02 14.19
CA ASN A 294 22.77 4.31 14.84
C ASN A 294 22.40 3.11 13.97
N VAL A 295 22.08 1.98 14.60
CA VAL A 295 21.47 0.85 13.91
C VAL A 295 20.01 0.79 14.33
N ASP A 296 19.12 1.16 13.42
CA ASP A 296 17.69 0.96 13.59
C ASP A 296 17.34 -0.49 13.23
N ILE A 297 16.63 -1.17 14.10
CA ILE A 297 16.07 -2.50 13.87
C ILE A 297 14.62 -2.28 13.46
N ILE A 298 14.29 -2.77 12.28
CA ILE A 298 12.98 -2.61 11.65
C ILE A 298 12.46 -3.98 11.23
N ALA A 299 11.14 -4.14 11.20
CA ALA A 299 10.53 -5.31 10.59
C ALA A 299 9.31 -4.87 9.80
N THR A 300 9.22 -5.31 8.56
CA THR A 300 8.00 -5.17 7.77
C THR A 300 7.32 -6.52 7.72
N VAL A 301 6.05 -6.59 8.10
CA VAL A 301 5.21 -7.78 7.89
C VAL A 301 4.16 -7.41 6.87
N ALA A 302 4.13 -8.12 5.77
CA ALA A 302 3.07 -8.06 4.79
C ALA A 302 2.42 -9.43 4.68
N GLY A 303 1.15 -9.48 4.36
CA GLY A 303 0.50 -10.72 4.08
C GLY A 303 -0.85 -10.54 3.44
N ARG A 304 -1.32 -11.57 2.76
CA ARG A 304 -2.65 -11.71 2.23
C ARG A 304 -2.99 -13.17 2.35
N ALA A 305 -4.09 -13.49 2.98
CA ALA A 305 -4.56 -14.86 2.99
C ALA A 305 -6.05 -14.90 2.73
N SER A 306 -6.42 -15.47 1.59
CA SER A 306 -7.81 -15.89 1.39
C SER A 306 -8.23 -16.95 2.41
N ALA A 307 -7.27 -17.53 3.18
CA ALA A 307 -7.55 -18.48 4.24
C ALA A 307 -6.90 -18.24 5.61
N ARG A 308 -7.34 -19.03 6.59
CA ARG A 308 -6.56 -19.27 7.80
C ARG A 308 -5.27 -19.93 7.36
N PHE A 309 -4.17 -19.50 7.95
CA PHE A 309 -2.87 -20.09 7.72
C PHE A 309 -2.11 -20.20 9.04
N ASP A 310 -1.28 -21.22 9.12
CA ASP A 310 -0.24 -21.35 10.13
C ASP A 310 1.04 -21.74 9.39
N ALA A 311 2.07 -20.92 9.54
CA ALA A 311 3.34 -21.13 8.87
C ALA A 311 4.49 -20.66 9.73
N SER A 312 5.49 -21.53 9.87
CA SER A 312 6.74 -21.20 10.53
C SER A 312 7.92 -21.40 9.59
N ALA A 313 8.87 -20.49 9.70
CA ALA A 313 10.11 -20.54 8.97
C ALA A 313 11.29 -20.05 9.81
N HIS A 314 12.43 -20.65 9.58
CA HIS A 314 13.69 -20.32 10.20
C HIS A 314 14.73 -20.08 9.10
N ALA A 315 15.49 -19.00 9.22
CA ALA A 315 16.54 -18.63 8.30
C ALA A 315 17.74 -18.07 9.06
N ASN A 316 18.93 -18.56 8.71
CA ASN A 316 20.22 -18.05 9.18
C ASN A 316 21.04 -17.65 7.95
N ILE A 317 21.33 -16.36 7.83
CA ILE A 317 21.95 -15.79 6.64
C ILE A 317 23.13 -14.92 7.04
N SER A 318 24.28 -15.20 6.44
CA SER A 318 25.46 -14.32 6.51
C SER A 318 25.72 -13.68 5.16
N VAL A 319 25.86 -12.36 5.14
CA VAL A 319 26.07 -11.59 3.92
C VAL A 319 27.32 -10.74 4.10
N ARG A 320 28.13 -10.60 3.05
CA ARG A 320 29.14 -9.55 2.95
C ARG A 320 28.77 -8.69 1.76
N SER A 321 28.40 -7.44 2.02
CA SER A 321 28.09 -6.46 0.99
C SER A 321 29.02 -5.27 1.12
N SER A 322 29.34 -4.61 0.00
CA SER A 322 29.93 -3.28 0.05
C SER A 322 29.30 -2.37 -0.97
N VAL A 323 29.05 -1.15 -0.53
CA VAL A 323 28.32 -0.15 -1.27
C VAL A 323 29.19 1.08 -1.36
N LEU A 324 29.37 1.62 -2.56
CA LEU A 324 29.92 2.95 -2.76
C LEU A 324 28.79 3.85 -3.25
N LEU A 325 28.23 4.63 -2.32
CA LEU A 325 27.23 5.65 -2.59
C LEU A 325 27.91 6.94 -3.01
N SER A 326 27.44 7.58 -4.07
CA SER A 326 27.78 8.96 -4.41
C SER A 326 26.49 9.76 -4.50
N SER A 327 26.44 10.95 -3.88
CA SER A 327 25.29 11.85 -4.02
C SER A 327 25.05 12.33 -5.45
N LYS A 328 26.00 12.09 -6.37
CA LYS A 328 25.74 12.09 -7.81
C LYS A 328 25.35 10.68 -8.24
N ILE A 329 24.05 10.44 -8.35
CA ILE A 329 23.43 9.12 -8.61
C ILE A 329 24.09 8.36 -9.77
N GLU A 330 24.52 9.06 -10.83
CA GLU A 330 25.20 8.45 -11.99
C GLU A 330 26.52 7.73 -11.66
N ASN A 331 27.16 8.05 -10.52
CA ASN A 331 28.43 7.49 -10.08
C ASN A 331 28.30 6.47 -8.94
N SER A 332 27.09 6.21 -8.42
CA SER A 332 26.90 5.21 -7.37
C SER A 332 27.16 3.81 -7.92
N THR A 333 28.04 3.05 -7.25
CA THR A 333 28.42 1.70 -7.69
C THR A 333 28.16 0.71 -6.56
N LEU A 334 27.23 -0.22 -6.79
CA LEU A 334 27.08 -1.40 -5.94
C LEU A 334 28.18 -2.38 -6.31
N VAL A 335 29.08 -2.66 -5.36
CA VAL A 335 30.01 -3.78 -5.53
C VAL A 335 29.17 -5.06 -5.36
N PRO A 336 29.33 -6.08 -6.23
CA PRO A 336 28.61 -7.34 -6.07
C PRO A 336 28.83 -7.89 -4.66
N PHE A 337 27.73 -8.27 -3.99
CA PHE A 337 27.80 -8.88 -2.66
C PHE A 337 28.35 -10.31 -2.75
N GLU A 338 28.98 -10.77 -1.67
CA GLU A 338 29.35 -12.16 -1.45
C GLU A 338 28.38 -12.75 -0.42
N LEU A 339 27.59 -13.74 -0.84
CA LEU A 339 26.77 -14.52 0.08
C LEU A 339 27.67 -15.49 0.85
N GLY A 340 27.60 -15.44 2.18
CA GLY A 340 28.26 -16.42 3.06
C GLY A 340 27.48 -17.72 3.14
N GLU A 341 27.48 -18.34 4.32
CA GLU A 341 26.59 -19.45 4.62
C GLU A 341 25.15 -18.94 4.79
N ALA A 342 24.21 -19.60 4.11
CA ALA A 342 22.79 -19.41 4.25
C ALA A 342 22.15 -20.79 4.49
N ASP A 343 21.44 -20.93 5.60
CA ASP A 343 20.65 -22.10 5.96
C ASP A 343 19.23 -21.64 6.23
N ALA A 344 18.25 -22.39 5.74
CA ALA A 344 16.85 -22.07 5.94
C ALA A 344 15.99 -23.33 5.90
N ASP A 345 15.04 -23.38 6.81
CA ASP A 345 14.07 -24.44 6.95
C ASP A 345 12.68 -23.84 7.20
N ALA A 346 11.65 -24.55 6.77
CA ALA A 346 10.26 -24.18 7.00
C ALA A 346 9.47 -25.43 7.37
N GLU A 347 8.52 -25.27 8.30
CA GLU A 347 7.53 -26.31 8.56
C GLU A 347 6.54 -26.36 7.39
N THR A 348 5.87 -27.51 7.22
CA THR A 348 4.83 -27.63 6.17
C THR A 348 3.66 -26.74 6.60
N PRO A 349 3.30 -25.72 5.81
CA PRO A 349 2.26 -24.79 6.20
C PRO A 349 0.88 -25.47 6.09
N GLU A 350 0.00 -25.16 7.03
CA GLU A 350 -1.40 -25.55 6.97
C GLU A 350 -2.19 -24.42 6.29
N VAL A 351 -2.71 -24.67 5.08
CA VAL A 351 -3.37 -23.64 4.26
C VAL A 351 -4.55 -24.22 3.47
N ASP A 352 -5.72 -23.60 3.58
CA ASP A 352 -6.95 -24.08 2.91
C ASP A 352 -7.17 -23.52 1.49
N LEU A 353 -6.67 -22.31 1.21
CA LEU A 353 -6.78 -21.60 -0.08
C LEU A 353 -5.46 -20.89 -0.40
N TYR A 354 -5.48 -19.66 -0.92
CA TYR A 354 -4.28 -18.86 -1.15
C TYR A 354 -3.82 -18.15 0.12
N ALA A 355 -2.54 -18.25 0.45
CA ALA A 355 -1.86 -17.40 1.42
C ALA A 355 -0.51 -16.94 0.89
N GLU A 356 -0.22 -15.65 1.03
CA GLU A 356 1.10 -15.08 0.82
C GLU A 356 1.45 -14.26 2.05
N ILE A 357 2.58 -14.56 2.66
CA ILE A 357 3.07 -13.83 3.84
C ILE A 357 4.52 -13.50 3.58
N SER A 358 4.90 -12.26 3.86
CA SER A 358 6.27 -11.79 3.78
C SER A 358 6.64 -11.13 5.10
N ALA A 359 7.66 -11.67 5.76
CA ALA A 359 8.28 -11.01 6.91
C ALA A 359 9.67 -10.53 6.49
N LYS A 360 9.94 -9.25 6.69
CA LYS A 360 11.17 -8.58 6.28
C LYS A 360 11.86 -7.94 7.49
N PRO A 361 12.46 -8.71 8.40
CA PRO A 361 13.35 -8.14 9.40
C PRO A 361 14.55 -7.48 8.72
N GLY A 362 14.89 -6.28 9.17
CA GLY A 362 16.00 -5.52 8.63
C GLY A 362 16.75 -4.72 9.69
N ALA A 363 17.97 -4.36 9.33
CA ALA A 363 18.82 -3.47 10.08
C ALA A 363 19.21 -2.30 9.18
N ARG A 364 18.95 -1.08 9.64
CA ARG A 364 19.30 0.16 8.96
C ARG A 364 20.40 0.88 9.73
N LEU A 365 21.61 0.89 9.17
CA LEU A 365 22.73 1.67 9.69
C LEU A 365 22.61 3.11 9.20
N VAL A 366 22.25 4.01 10.10
CA VAL A 366 22.20 5.44 9.87
C VAL A 366 23.50 6.08 10.32
N LEU A 367 24.20 6.76 9.42
CA LEU A 367 25.45 7.48 9.70
C LEU A 367 25.20 8.98 9.74
N ALA A 368 24.44 9.42 10.74
CA ALA A 368 24.04 10.82 10.85
C ALA A 368 25.18 11.71 11.35
N LEU A 369 25.59 12.67 10.54
CA LEU A 369 26.51 13.71 10.93
C LEU A 369 25.86 14.64 11.96
N TYR A 370 26.51 14.77 13.12
CA TYR A 370 26.00 15.42 14.34
C TYR A 370 24.59 14.97 14.74
N GLY A 371 24.15 13.78 14.30
CA GLY A 371 22.81 13.24 14.55
C GLY A 371 21.68 13.89 13.73
N VAL A 372 22.00 14.71 12.72
CA VAL A 372 21.01 15.49 11.95
C VAL A 372 20.85 14.95 10.53
N ILE A 373 21.94 14.86 9.78
CA ILE A 373 21.90 14.51 8.36
C ILE A 373 22.92 13.44 8.05
N GLY A 374 22.54 12.41 7.31
CA GLY A 374 23.52 11.45 6.85
C GLY A 374 22.93 10.37 5.96
N PRO A 375 23.81 9.63 5.27
CA PRO A 375 23.38 8.47 4.54
C PRO A 375 22.96 7.35 5.49
N TYR A 376 22.16 6.43 4.98
CA TYR A 376 21.91 5.16 5.60
C TYR A 376 21.98 4.03 4.58
N ALA A 377 22.29 2.84 5.09
CA ALA A 377 22.13 1.60 4.36
C ALA A 377 21.30 0.66 5.21
N GLN A 378 20.26 0.12 4.59
CA GLN A 378 19.40 -0.89 5.13
C GLN A 378 19.68 -2.21 4.42
N LEU A 379 19.77 -3.27 5.22
CA LEU A 379 19.69 -4.63 4.73
C LEU A 379 18.51 -5.30 5.43
N SER A 380 17.62 -5.87 4.63
CA SER A 380 16.48 -6.66 5.10
C SER A 380 16.62 -8.07 4.55
N ALA A 381 16.40 -9.08 5.38
CA ALA A 381 16.11 -10.40 4.85
C ALA A 381 14.61 -10.53 4.68
N ALA A 382 14.17 -10.94 3.52
CA ALA A 382 12.78 -11.25 3.25
C ALA A 382 12.56 -12.76 3.40
N ALA A 383 11.60 -13.16 4.22
CA ALA A 383 11.08 -14.51 4.28
C ALA A 383 9.66 -14.45 3.71
N THR A 384 9.46 -15.00 2.52
CA THR A 384 8.18 -14.98 1.81
C THR A 384 7.65 -16.39 1.64
N LEU A 385 6.54 -16.70 2.29
CA LEU A 385 5.79 -17.92 2.03
C LEU A 385 4.66 -17.62 1.06
N ARG A 386 4.56 -18.41 0.00
CA ARG A 386 3.38 -18.47 -0.87
C ARG A 386 2.81 -19.86 -0.81
N ALA A 387 1.51 -19.97 -0.64
CA ALA A 387 0.77 -21.23 -0.62
C ALA A 387 -0.50 -21.09 -1.45
N ASN A 388 -0.71 -22.04 -2.35
CA ASN A 388 -1.85 -22.17 -3.23
C ASN A 388 -2.14 -23.67 -3.49
N PRO A 389 -3.17 -24.26 -2.87
CA PRO A 389 -3.63 -25.64 -3.07
C PRO A 389 -3.96 -26.03 -4.51
N LEU A 390 -4.11 -25.04 -5.39
CA LEU A 390 -4.36 -25.26 -6.82
C LEU A 390 -3.07 -25.38 -7.65
N GLU A 391 -1.91 -25.11 -7.04
CA GLU A 391 -0.59 -25.20 -7.66
C GLU A 391 0.19 -26.45 -7.20
N SER A 392 1.21 -26.86 -7.97
CA SER A 392 2.12 -27.93 -7.60
C SER A 392 3.56 -27.51 -7.97
N PRO A 393 4.47 -27.31 -6.98
CA PRO A 393 4.24 -27.48 -5.54
C PRO A 393 3.18 -26.51 -5.01
N CYS A 394 2.44 -26.94 -3.98
CA CYS A 394 1.37 -26.16 -3.37
C CYS A 394 1.92 -24.90 -2.71
N TRP A 395 3.07 -24.99 -2.04
CA TRP A 395 3.70 -23.86 -1.42
C TRP A 395 5.15 -23.70 -1.83
N ASP A 396 5.61 -22.45 -1.87
CA ASP A 396 6.98 -22.00 -2.14
C ASP A 396 7.40 -21.07 -0.99
N PHE A 397 8.36 -21.50 -0.19
CA PHE A 397 9.00 -20.67 0.80
C PHE A 397 10.32 -20.13 0.24
N ARG A 398 10.36 -18.81 0.14
CA ARG A 398 11.47 -18.07 -0.44
C ARG A 398 12.16 -17.26 0.64
N VAL A 399 13.48 -17.25 0.58
CA VAL A 399 14.29 -16.35 1.37
C VAL A 399 15.02 -15.43 0.40
N GLY A 400 14.97 -14.15 0.68
CA GLY A 400 15.62 -13.11 -0.07
C GLY A 400 16.41 -12.17 0.83
N LEU A 401 17.27 -11.39 0.19
CA LEU A 401 18.00 -10.29 0.78
C LEU A 401 17.73 -9.07 -0.07
N GLU A 402 17.28 -8.01 0.56
CA GLU A 402 17.00 -6.73 -0.06
C GLU A 402 17.88 -5.68 0.61
N THR A 403 18.47 -4.79 -0.18
CA THR A 403 19.16 -3.61 0.37
C THR A 403 18.46 -2.35 -0.08
N GLU A 404 18.43 -1.37 0.80
CA GLU A 404 17.96 -0.03 0.49
C GLU A 404 19.03 0.96 0.92
N LEU A 405 19.27 1.96 0.09
CA LEU A 405 20.24 3.00 0.37
C LEU A 405 19.50 4.32 0.35
N GLY A 406 19.84 5.20 1.29
CA GLY A 406 19.17 6.48 1.36
C GLY A 406 19.96 7.56 2.09
N VAL A 407 19.35 8.74 2.15
CA VAL A 407 19.83 9.90 2.89
C VAL A 407 18.69 10.41 3.73
N ILE A 408 18.93 10.54 5.03
CA ILE A 408 17.94 11.02 5.99
C ILE A 408 18.37 12.35 6.59
N VAL A 409 17.40 13.25 6.74
CA VAL A 409 17.54 14.56 7.39
C VAL A 409 16.52 14.67 8.51
N LYS A 410 16.99 14.71 9.75
CA LYS A 410 16.19 14.81 10.97
C LYS A 410 16.39 16.16 11.65
N THR A 411 15.39 16.66 12.37
CA THR A 411 15.59 17.73 13.35
C THR A 411 16.41 17.21 14.53
N PRO A 412 17.05 18.10 15.31
CA PRO A 412 17.33 17.80 16.70
C PRO A 412 16.04 17.36 17.41
N SER A 413 16.17 16.53 18.46
CA SER A 413 15.01 16.10 19.24
C SER A 413 14.32 17.30 19.88
N LEU A 414 13.13 17.64 19.40
CA LEU A 414 12.31 18.72 19.92
C LEU A 414 11.60 18.27 21.21
N PRO A 415 11.48 19.13 22.23
CA PRO A 415 10.73 18.80 23.45
C PRO A 415 9.28 18.41 23.13
N GLY A 416 8.88 17.20 23.53
CA GLY A 416 7.53 16.68 23.35
C GLY A 416 7.19 16.14 21.96
N LEU A 417 8.01 16.40 20.94
CA LEU A 417 7.79 15.93 19.56
C LEU A 417 8.87 14.95 19.06
N GLY A 418 9.99 14.83 19.77
CA GLY A 418 11.10 14.00 19.30
C GLY A 418 11.81 14.60 18.09
N ALA A 419 12.62 13.80 17.39
CA ALA A 419 13.23 14.21 16.12
C ALA A 419 12.23 14.02 14.98
N LEU A 420 12.02 15.03 14.15
CA LEU A 420 11.16 14.98 12.97
C LEU A 420 12.02 14.73 11.74
N THR A 421 11.65 13.78 10.89
CA THR A 421 12.30 13.56 9.59
C THR A 421 11.75 14.56 8.58
N PHE A 422 12.61 15.42 8.03
CA PHE A 422 12.23 16.37 6.97
C PHE A 422 12.38 15.80 5.57
N LEU A 423 13.38 14.96 5.38
CA LEU A 423 13.69 14.33 4.11
C LEU A 423 14.17 12.91 4.42
N ASP A 424 13.57 11.97 3.73
CA ASP A 424 14.05 10.60 3.64
C ASP A 424 14.02 10.24 2.15
N TRP A 425 15.18 10.31 1.51
CA TRP A 425 15.33 9.89 0.12
C TRP A 425 15.96 8.51 0.11
N ASN A 426 15.43 7.59 -0.69
CA ASN A 426 16.00 6.25 -0.85
C ASN A 426 15.91 5.74 -2.28
N THR A 427 16.63 4.65 -2.54
CA THR A 427 16.65 3.93 -3.82
C THR A 427 15.45 3.00 -4.00
N GLY A 428 14.59 2.85 -2.98
CA GLY A 428 13.74 1.68 -2.80
C GLY A 428 14.54 0.39 -2.54
N PRO A 429 13.83 -0.73 -2.26
CA PRO A 429 14.45 -2.02 -2.04
C PRO A 429 15.04 -2.58 -3.34
N VAL A 430 16.31 -2.93 -3.29
CA VAL A 430 17.04 -3.61 -4.37
C VAL A 430 17.24 -5.07 -3.96
N PRO A 431 16.58 -6.04 -4.62
CA PRO A 431 16.79 -7.44 -4.32
C PRO A 431 18.22 -7.83 -4.69
N LEU A 432 19.00 -8.24 -3.70
CA LEU A 432 20.35 -8.78 -3.87
C LEU A 432 20.27 -10.26 -4.23
N TRP A 433 19.44 -11.00 -3.51
CA TRP A 433 19.30 -12.44 -3.62
C TRP A 433 17.85 -12.83 -3.32
N ASP A 434 17.33 -13.84 -4.01
CA ASP A 434 16.01 -14.42 -3.76
C ASP A 434 16.05 -15.86 -4.26
N THR A 435 15.84 -16.81 -3.36
CA THR A 435 15.74 -18.22 -3.72
C THR A 435 14.58 -18.89 -3.01
N SER A 436 13.94 -19.81 -3.71
CA SER A 436 13.15 -20.87 -3.07
C SER A 436 14.10 -21.74 -2.25
N VAL A 437 13.84 -21.86 -0.95
CA VAL A 437 14.61 -22.72 -0.02
C VAL A 437 13.85 -24.00 0.32
N ALA A 438 12.52 -23.95 0.30
CA ALA A 438 11.65 -25.09 0.53
C ALA A 438 10.37 -24.94 -0.28
N SER A 439 9.82 -26.06 -0.74
CA SER A 439 8.52 -26.13 -1.39
C SER A 439 7.92 -27.52 -1.18
N GLY A 440 6.61 -27.63 -1.22
CA GLY A 440 5.95 -28.89 -0.94
C GLY A 440 4.46 -28.90 -1.25
N GLU A 441 3.82 -30.01 -0.89
CA GLU A 441 2.36 -30.12 -0.85
C GLU A 441 1.86 -29.47 0.45
N CYS A 442 0.67 -28.88 0.43
CA CYS A 442 0.07 -28.32 1.64
C CYS A 442 -0.67 -29.41 2.41
N GLU A 443 -0.73 -29.27 3.74
CA GLU A 443 -1.71 -29.96 4.55
C GLU A 443 -2.94 -29.06 4.67
N LEU A 444 -4.14 -29.62 4.44
CA LEU A 444 -5.38 -28.91 4.72
C LEU A 444 -5.58 -28.93 6.23
N THR A 445 -6.04 -27.81 6.81
CA THR A 445 -6.26 -27.74 8.26
C THR A 445 -7.28 -28.80 8.70
N GLU A 446 -7.18 -29.35 9.92
CA GLU A 446 -8.24 -30.21 10.48
C GLU A 446 -9.61 -29.50 10.52
N GLU A 447 -9.58 -28.16 10.52
CA GLU A 447 -10.70 -27.23 10.42
C GLU A 447 -11.15 -26.91 8.99
N GLY A 448 -10.64 -27.57 7.93
CA GLY A 448 -11.05 -27.37 6.52
C GLY A 448 -12.55 -27.58 6.22
N GLN A 449 -13.36 -27.79 7.26
CA GLN A 449 -14.82 -27.67 7.28
C GLN A 449 -15.35 -26.25 7.55
N GLN A 450 -14.54 -25.30 7.99
CA GLN A 450 -14.90 -23.89 8.20
C GLN A 450 -14.08 -23.03 7.24
N ALA A 451 -14.77 -22.39 6.31
CA ALA A 451 -14.10 -21.47 5.41
C ALA A 451 -13.60 -20.24 6.19
N PRO A 452 -12.44 -19.73 5.79
CA PRO A 452 -11.81 -18.57 6.41
C PRO A 452 -12.59 -17.27 6.18
N PRO A 453 -12.54 -16.30 7.11
CA PRO A 453 -13.32 -15.07 7.01
C PRO A 453 -13.05 -14.27 5.71
N GLY A 454 -14.05 -14.16 4.85
CA GLY A 454 -14.03 -13.41 3.58
C GLY A 454 -13.47 -14.15 2.36
N GLY A 455 -13.02 -15.40 2.51
CA GLY A 455 -12.48 -16.22 1.41
C GLY A 455 -13.54 -16.84 0.50
N GLY A 456 -14.80 -16.85 0.94
CA GLY A 456 -15.87 -17.59 0.30
C GLY A 456 -15.92 -19.05 0.76
N PRO A 457 -17.01 -19.78 0.44
CA PRO A 457 -17.28 -21.05 1.07
C PRO A 457 -16.41 -22.18 0.53
N THR A 458 -16.19 -23.21 1.35
CA THR A 458 -15.69 -24.49 0.82
C THR A 458 -16.75 -25.14 -0.06
N ALA A 459 -16.35 -26.11 -0.90
CA ALA A 459 -17.31 -26.89 -1.67
C ALA A 459 -18.34 -27.62 -0.78
N GLU A 460 -17.94 -28.02 0.44
CA GLU A 460 -18.83 -28.64 1.42
C GLU A 460 -19.83 -27.63 1.99
N LEU A 461 -19.37 -26.46 2.46
CA LEU A 461 -20.23 -25.40 2.98
C LEU A 461 -21.17 -24.83 1.90
N LEU A 462 -20.73 -24.80 0.63
CA LEU A 462 -21.59 -24.45 -0.49
C LEU A 462 -22.75 -25.44 -0.65
N GLN A 463 -22.48 -26.74 -0.48
CA GLN A 463 -23.51 -27.78 -0.56
C GLN A 463 -24.37 -27.85 0.70
N GLN A 464 -23.80 -27.60 1.88
CA GLN A 464 -24.44 -27.66 3.19
C GLN A 464 -24.17 -26.37 3.98
N PRO A 465 -24.83 -25.26 3.63
CA PRO A 465 -24.59 -23.99 4.30
C PRO A 465 -24.93 -24.06 5.80
N SER A 466 -24.11 -23.44 6.64
CA SER A 466 -24.23 -23.51 8.11
C SER A 466 -25.05 -22.37 8.72
N PHE A 467 -25.62 -21.49 7.89
CA PHE A 467 -26.41 -20.33 8.34
C PHE A 467 -27.89 -20.46 7.99
N THR A 468 -28.70 -19.60 8.61
CA THR A 468 -30.11 -19.42 8.23
C THR A 468 -30.25 -18.17 7.37
N PRO A 469 -30.81 -18.26 6.15
CA PRO A 469 -31.02 -17.10 5.29
C PRO A 469 -31.88 -16.02 5.97
N TRP A 470 -31.57 -14.75 5.72
CA TRP A 470 -32.18 -13.62 6.42
C TRP A 470 -32.27 -12.39 5.51
N ALA A 471 -33.18 -11.45 5.83
CA ALA A 471 -33.28 -10.14 5.19
C ALA A 471 -33.58 -9.06 6.23
N LYS A 472 -32.86 -7.94 6.18
CA LYS A 472 -32.92 -6.86 7.18
C LYS A 472 -32.74 -5.49 6.51
N LEU A 473 -33.49 -4.51 6.98
CA LEU A 473 -33.25 -3.08 6.65
C LEU A 473 -32.18 -2.51 7.57
N MET A 474 -31.22 -1.80 6.99
CA MET A 474 -30.03 -1.31 7.70
C MET A 474 -30.23 0.05 8.38
N LYS A 475 -31.41 0.68 8.30
CA LYS A 475 -31.68 2.04 8.81
C LYS A 475 -30.62 3.07 8.37
N LEU A 476 -29.99 2.84 7.23
CA LEU A 476 -29.06 3.77 6.61
C LEU A 476 -29.82 4.49 5.48
N PRO A 477 -30.02 5.81 5.55
CA PRO A 477 -30.78 6.54 4.53
C PRO A 477 -30.13 6.39 3.15
N ALA A 478 -30.96 6.15 2.14
CA ALA A 478 -30.57 6.07 0.75
C ALA A 478 -31.50 6.93 -0.13
N ASP A 479 -31.03 7.34 -1.30
CA ASP A 479 -31.85 7.99 -2.32
C ASP A 479 -32.62 6.93 -3.13
N GLY A 480 -33.90 6.75 -2.79
CA GLY A 480 -34.80 5.80 -3.44
C GLY A 480 -35.31 6.24 -4.81
N ALA A 481 -35.16 7.53 -5.19
CA ALA A 481 -35.75 8.08 -6.41
C ALA A 481 -35.23 7.41 -7.69
N GLN A 482 -34.07 6.76 -7.58
CA GLN A 482 -33.44 6.08 -8.70
C GLN A 482 -34.05 4.70 -9.02
N LEU A 483 -34.91 4.17 -8.14
CA LEU A 483 -35.61 2.90 -8.39
C LEU A 483 -36.74 3.02 -9.43
N GLU A 484 -37.07 4.24 -9.89
CA GLU A 484 -38.10 4.46 -10.93
C GLU A 484 -37.69 3.95 -12.31
N SER A 485 -36.39 3.85 -12.61
CA SER A 485 -35.91 3.29 -13.88
C SER A 485 -34.43 2.91 -13.79
N ILE A 486 -34.09 1.70 -14.21
CA ILE A 486 -32.72 1.17 -14.27
C ILE A 486 -31.80 2.03 -15.16
N LEU A 487 -32.36 2.67 -16.19
CA LEU A 487 -31.64 3.49 -17.16
C LEU A 487 -31.29 4.87 -16.61
N SER A 488 -31.90 5.27 -15.49
CA SER A 488 -31.72 6.58 -14.88
C SER A 488 -30.42 6.66 -14.05
N TYR A 489 -29.80 5.51 -13.73
CA TYR A 489 -28.72 5.44 -12.75
C TYR A 489 -27.37 5.91 -13.35
N PRO A 490 -26.87 7.11 -13.00
CA PRO A 490 -25.73 7.68 -13.70
C PRO A 490 -24.36 7.36 -13.05
N SER A 491 -24.34 6.83 -11.82
CA SER A 491 -23.13 6.39 -11.09
C SER A 491 -23.47 5.93 -9.67
N GLY A 492 -22.63 5.06 -9.10
CA GLY A 492 -22.66 4.71 -7.68
C GLY A 492 -23.66 3.61 -7.32
N PHE A 493 -23.52 2.43 -7.93
CA PHE A 493 -24.25 1.23 -7.50
C PHE A 493 -23.96 0.92 -6.02
N PRO A 494 -24.89 0.26 -5.30
CA PRO A 494 -24.55 -0.39 -4.06
C PRO A 494 -23.28 -1.21 -4.20
N PHE A 495 -22.45 -1.13 -3.19
CA PHE A 495 -21.26 -1.97 -3.10
C PHE A 495 -21.30 -2.73 -1.78
N LEU A 496 -20.67 -3.88 -1.81
CA LEU A 496 -20.40 -4.71 -0.66
C LEU A 496 -18.90 -5.05 -0.70
N ALA A 497 -18.12 -4.43 0.17
CA ALA A 497 -16.68 -4.62 0.25
C ALA A 497 -16.34 -5.50 1.45
N PRO A 498 -15.46 -6.51 1.30
CA PRO A 498 -14.94 -7.22 2.46
C PRO A 498 -14.11 -6.27 3.30
N SER A 499 -14.18 -6.42 4.62
CA SER A 499 -13.20 -5.85 5.55
C SER A 499 -12.21 -6.92 5.99
N VAL A 500 -11.07 -6.48 6.51
CA VAL A 500 -9.95 -7.36 6.88
C VAL A 500 -10.33 -8.41 7.94
N ASP A 501 -11.32 -8.10 8.77
CA ASP A 501 -11.89 -8.98 9.82
C ASP A 501 -12.96 -9.96 9.30
N GLY A 502 -13.11 -10.11 7.98
CA GLY A 502 -14.10 -10.99 7.35
C GLY A 502 -15.55 -10.52 7.47
N ARG A 503 -15.77 -9.29 7.93
CA ARG A 503 -17.07 -8.61 7.88
C ARG A 503 -17.22 -7.88 6.55
N TYR A 504 -18.33 -7.16 6.39
CA TYR A 504 -18.65 -6.51 5.12
C TYR A 504 -19.03 -5.05 5.34
N VAL A 505 -18.48 -4.15 4.53
CA VAL A 505 -18.87 -2.75 4.46
C VAL A 505 -19.78 -2.56 3.26
N ALA A 506 -20.99 -2.08 3.52
CA ALA A 506 -21.98 -1.78 2.51
C ALA A 506 -22.22 -0.27 2.41
N GLY A 507 -22.45 0.20 1.19
CA GLY A 507 -22.75 1.59 0.84
C GLY A 507 -23.21 1.68 -0.61
N GLY A 508 -23.13 2.87 -1.22
CA GLY A 508 -23.55 3.07 -2.60
C GLY A 508 -25.06 3.09 -2.80
N GLY A 509 -25.51 3.17 -4.04
CA GLY A 509 -26.92 3.14 -4.40
C GLY A 509 -27.73 4.31 -3.86
N GLY A 510 -27.09 5.47 -3.73
CA GLY A 510 -27.70 6.63 -3.08
C GLY A 510 -27.62 6.62 -1.56
N ALA A 511 -26.99 5.59 -0.95
CA ALA A 511 -26.73 5.57 0.49
C ALA A 511 -25.90 6.79 0.92
N ARG A 512 -26.35 7.42 1.99
CA ARG A 512 -25.75 8.63 2.58
C ARG A 512 -24.79 8.26 3.71
N GLY A 513 -23.91 7.30 3.44
CA GLY A 513 -22.94 6.77 4.40
C GLY A 513 -22.53 5.33 4.09
N LEU A 514 -22.05 4.67 5.14
CA LEU A 514 -21.55 3.30 5.17
C LEU A 514 -22.15 2.56 6.36
N VAL A 515 -22.31 1.25 6.23
CA VAL A 515 -22.60 0.35 7.34
C VAL A 515 -21.67 -0.86 7.28
N LYS A 516 -21.08 -1.23 8.42
CA LYS A 516 -20.35 -2.49 8.56
C LYS A 516 -21.25 -3.55 9.17
N LEU A 517 -21.31 -4.72 8.57
CA LEU A 517 -22.21 -5.82 8.87
C LEU A 517 -21.41 -7.10 9.14
N ASP A 518 -21.82 -7.89 10.13
CA ASP A 518 -21.38 -9.28 10.26
C ASP A 518 -22.11 -10.21 9.26
N GLY A 519 -21.73 -11.50 9.23
CA GLY A 519 -22.34 -12.51 8.36
C GLY A 519 -23.83 -12.79 8.64
N ASP A 520 -24.34 -12.37 9.79
CA ASP A 520 -25.75 -12.46 10.21
C ASP A 520 -26.54 -11.18 9.93
N GLY A 521 -25.89 -10.14 9.37
CA GLY A 521 -26.53 -8.87 9.02
C GLY A 521 -26.76 -7.95 10.21
N ASN A 522 -26.04 -8.13 11.31
CA ASN A 522 -26.05 -7.18 12.41
C ASN A 522 -25.10 -6.03 12.09
N ALA A 523 -25.57 -4.80 12.27
CA ALA A 523 -24.75 -3.61 12.13
C ALA A 523 -23.74 -3.51 13.28
N ILE A 524 -22.46 -3.46 12.93
CA ILE A 524 -21.35 -3.21 13.85
C ILE A 524 -21.17 -1.72 14.07
N TRP A 525 -21.12 -0.95 12.98
CA TRP A 525 -21.09 0.51 13.00
C TRP A 525 -21.71 1.10 11.74
N GLN A 526 -22.04 2.39 11.81
CA GLN A 526 -22.45 3.22 10.69
C GLN A 526 -21.62 4.51 10.73
N SER A 527 -21.20 4.99 9.56
CA SER A 527 -20.47 6.27 9.42
C SER A 527 -20.98 7.00 8.18
N ALA A 528 -20.96 8.33 8.21
CA ALA A 528 -21.34 9.16 7.09
C ALA A 528 -20.42 10.38 7.07
N LEU A 529 -20.02 10.81 5.87
CA LEU A 529 -19.20 12.00 5.72
C LEU A 529 -20.08 13.17 5.28
N PHE A 530 -19.96 14.32 5.95
CA PHE A 530 -20.78 15.50 5.68
C PHE A 530 -19.95 16.65 5.10
N THR A 531 -20.57 17.46 4.25
CA THR A 531 -19.99 18.74 3.78
C THR A 531 -19.99 19.79 4.90
N GLU A 532 -19.36 20.95 4.65
CA GLU A 532 -19.46 22.13 5.54
C GLU A 532 -20.91 22.62 5.76
N SER A 533 -21.83 22.24 4.86
CA SER A 533 -23.25 22.61 4.93
C SER A 533 -24.14 21.53 5.53
N ASP A 534 -23.57 20.56 6.26
CA ASP A 534 -24.25 19.41 6.85
C ASP A 534 -25.00 18.52 5.84
N ALA A 535 -24.60 18.55 4.56
CA ALA A 535 -25.15 17.65 3.55
C ALA A 535 -24.34 16.35 3.55
N PRO A 536 -24.96 15.17 3.73
CA PRO A 536 -24.23 13.92 3.66
C PRO A 536 -23.76 13.66 2.22
N LEU A 537 -22.54 13.18 2.10
CA LEU A 537 -21.98 12.74 0.83
C LEU A 537 -22.51 11.35 0.45
N LEU A 538 -22.65 11.13 -0.86
CA LEU A 538 -23.02 9.84 -1.42
C LEU A 538 -21.77 8.99 -1.59
N SER A 539 -21.72 7.82 -0.94
CA SER A 539 -20.65 6.85 -1.16
C SER A 539 -20.82 6.22 -2.55
N LEU A 540 -19.72 6.01 -3.26
CA LEU A 540 -19.68 5.40 -4.60
C LEU A 540 -18.97 4.05 -4.62
N GLY A 541 -18.06 3.82 -3.67
CA GLY A 541 -17.28 2.60 -3.55
C GLY A 541 -16.45 2.61 -2.27
N SER A 542 -16.16 1.44 -1.72
CA SER A 542 -15.15 1.29 -0.67
C SER A 542 -14.27 0.09 -0.99
N VAL A 543 -12.98 0.22 -0.71
CA VAL A 543 -12.00 -0.86 -0.82
C VAL A 543 -11.13 -0.86 0.44
N PRO A 544 -10.60 -2.01 0.85
CA PRO A 544 -9.60 -2.04 1.91
C PRO A 544 -8.32 -1.26 1.53
N SER A 545 -7.62 -0.70 2.53
CA SER A 545 -6.26 -0.18 2.39
C SER A 545 -5.21 -1.16 2.90
N GLY A 546 -3.95 -0.96 2.52
CA GLY A 546 -2.82 -1.82 2.91
C GLY A 546 -2.49 -1.75 4.40
N ASP A 547 -2.79 -0.64 5.07
CA ASP A 547 -2.68 -0.50 6.53
C ASP A 547 -3.91 -0.99 7.30
N ALA A 548 -4.62 -1.97 6.74
CA ALA A 548 -5.86 -2.54 7.27
C ALA A 548 -7.00 -1.54 7.51
N GLY A 549 -6.99 -0.36 6.88
CA GLY A 549 -8.11 0.58 6.87
C GLY A 549 -9.09 0.35 5.72
N LEU A 550 -9.87 1.40 5.42
CA LEU A 550 -10.82 1.46 4.31
C LEU A 550 -10.59 2.77 3.54
N LEU A 551 -10.48 2.68 2.22
CA LEU A 551 -10.57 3.82 1.30
C LEU A 551 -11.99 3.87 0.75
N THR A 552 -12.69 4.97 0.98
CA THR A 552 -14.06 5.18 0.51
C THR A 552 -14.12 6.37 -0.43
N LEU A 553 -14.62 6.12 -1.64
CA LEU A 553 -14.91 7.12 -2.66
C LEU A 553 -16.29 7.71 -2.43
N TYR A 554 -16.37 9.03 -2.40
CA TYR A 554 -17.60 9.80 -2.30
C TYR A 554 -17.75 10.73 -3.51
N ARG A 555 -19.00 10.98 -3.91
CA ARG A 555 -19.33 11.99 -4.92
C ARG A 555 -18.96 13.38 -4.38
N GLY A 556 -18.17 14.13 -5.15
CA GLY A 556 -17.82 15.51 -4.81
C GLY A 556 -18.99 16.47 -5.00
N THR A 557 -18.94 17.63 -4.34
CA THR A 557 -19.95 18.70 -4.54
C THR A 557 -19.43 19.80 -5.43
N ASN A 558 -18.20 20.24 -5.18
CA ASN A 558 -17.43 21.17 -6.01
C ASN A 558 -16.14 20.51 -6.53
N GLU A 559 -15.77 19.38 -5.95
CA GLU A 559 -14.67 18.50 -6.34
C GLU A 559 -15.15 17.48 -7.36
N ALA A 560 -14.24 16.92 -8.15
CA ALA A 560 -14.54 15.75 -8.99
C ALA A 560 -14.96 14.55 -8.12
N PHE A 561 -14.27 14.37 -6.99
CA PHE A 561 -14.62 13.40 -5.96
C PHE A 561 -13.97 13.75 -4.62
N VAL A 562 -14.44 13.09 -3.56
CA VAL A 562 -13.81 13.07 -2.24
C VAL A 562 -13.36 11.63 -1.96
N LEU A 563 -12.12 11.46 -1.50
CA LEU A 563 -11.58 10.17 -1.07
C LEU A 563 -11.30 10.26 0.43
N ALA A 564 -11.85 9.33 1.21
CA ALA A 564 -11.66 9.27 2.65
C ALA A 564 -10.99 7.97 3.05
N LYS A 565 -10.08 8.06 4.03
CA LYS A 565 -9.50 6.94 4.74
C LYS A 565 -10.18 6.79 6.10
N GLN A 566 -10.72 5.61 6.37
CA GLN A 566 -11.40 5.27 7.61
C GLN A 566 -10.71 4.06 8.25
N SER A 567 -10.74 3.97 9.58
CA SER A 567 -10.32 2.77 10.29
C SER A 567 -11.37 1.65 10.15
N GLN A 568 -11.03 0.43 10.59
CA GLN A 568 -12.01 -0.68 10.66
C GLN A 568 -13.16 -0.45 11.63
N SER A 569 -13.06 0.54 12.52
CA SER A 569 -14.14 0.98 13.41
C SER A 569 -15.04 2.05 12.79
N GLY A 570 -14.79 2.43 11.53
CA GLY A 570 -15.51 3.48 10.82
C GLY A 570 -15.04 4.89 11.12
N ALA A 571 -14.03 5.07 11.99
CA ALA A 571 -13.54 6.39 12.36
C ALA A 571 -12.79 7.04 11.19
N LEU A 572 -13.12 8.28 10.85
CA LEU A 572 -12.41 9.03 9.85
C LEU A 572 -10.97 9.34 10.29
N LEU A 573 -9.99 8.86 9.51
CA LEU A 573 -8.57 9.15 9.72
C LEU A 573 -8.13 10.37 8.90
N ARG A 574 -8.56 10.44 7.63
CA ARG A 574 -8.22 11.52 6.71
C ARG A 574 -9.23 11.59 5.56
N ALA A 575 -9.48 12.78 5.00
CA ALA A 575 -10.20 12.94 3.75
C ALA A 575 -9.57 14.03 2.86
N VAL A 576 -9.59 13.81 1.56
CA VAL A 576 -9.12 14.76 0.55
C VAL A 576 -10.17 14.99 -0.52
N GLY A 577 -10.29 16.24 -0.96
CA GLY A 577 -11.05 16.63 -2.14
C GLY A 577 -10.13 16.69 -3.35
N VAL A 578 -10.55 16.09 -4.47
CA VAL A 578 -9.76 16.03 -5.71
C VAL A 578 -10.47 16.80 -6.81
N THR A 579 -9.77 17.76 -7.41
CA THR A 579 -10.29 18.59 -8.51
C THR A 579 -9.55 18.28 -9.80
N LEU A 580 -10.33 18.11 -10.87
CA LEU A 580 -9.87 17.95 -12.25
C LEU A 580 -10.13 19.24 -13.04
N PRO A 581 -9.57 19.40 -14.25
CA PRO A 581 -9.81 20.58 -15.08
C PRO A 581 -11.30 20.79 -15.37
N ASP A 582 -11.77 22.04 -15.36
CA ASP A 582 -13.20 22.36 -15.53
C ASP A 582 -13.76 21.88 -16.88
N ASP A 583 -12.92 21.81 -17.92
CA ASP A 583 -13.26 21.32 -19.25
C ASP A 583 -13.40 19.79 -19.32
N CYS A 584 -13.13 19.06 -18.24
CA CYS A 584 -13.47 17.65 -18.11
C CYS A 584 -14.96 17.47 -17.76
N GLY A 585 -15.50 18.29 -16.83
CA GLY A 585 -16.81 18.03 -16.22
C GLY A 585 -16.85 16.73 -15.44
N ALA A 586 -15.75 16.43 -14.73
CA ALA A 586 -15.45 15.12 -14.16
C ALA A 586 -16.60 14.52 -13.35
N THR A 587 -16.94 13.26 -13.66
CA THR A 587 -17.86 12.45 -12.85
C THR A 587 -17.17 11.15 -12.47
N ALA A 588 -16.99 10.93 -11.16
CA ALA A 588 -16.40 9.69 -10.65
C ALA A 588 -17.38 8.52 -10.78
N GLN A 589 -16.87 7.38 -11.23
CA GLN A 589 -17.65 6.18 -11.52
C GLN A 589 -17.35 5.04 -10.54
N GLY A 590 -16.09 4.88 -10.13
CA GLY A 590 -15.75 3.81 -9.20
C GLY A 590 -14.34 3.88 -8.60
N LEU A 591 -14.08 2.92 -7.72
CA LEU A 591 -12.86 2.74 -6.95
C LEU A 591 -12.45 1.28 -7.02
N VAL A 592 -11.17 1.02 -7.23
CA VAL A 592 -10.60 -0.33 -7.23
C VAL A 592 -9.28 -0.35 -6.44
N GLN A 593 -9.08 -1.39 -5.64
CA GLN A 593 -7.90 -1.58 -4.80
C GLN A 593 -6.66 -1.86 -5.67
N GLY A 594 -5.50 -1.28 -5.33
CA GLY A 594 -4.20 -1.62 -5.93
C GLY A 594 -3.56 -2.86 -5.31
N ASP A 595 -2.39 -3.26 -5.84
CA ASP A 595 -1.62 -4.39 -5.29
C ASP A 595 -0.82 -4.01 -4.02
N GLY A 596 -0.83 -2.74 -3.64
CA GLY A 596 -0.21 -2.23 -2.42
C GLY A 596 -1.14 -1.33 -1.64
N ALA A 597 -0.54 -0.45 -0.85
CA ALA A 597 -1.19 0.57 -0.05
C ALA A 597 -1.78 1.70 -0.93
N GLY A 598 -2.74 1.43 -1.83
CA GLY A 598 -3.38 2.47 -2.64
C GLY A 598 -4.59 2.00 -3.45
N ALA A 599 -5.19 2.91 -4.21
CA ALA A 599 -6.36 2.65 -5.04
C ALA A 599 -6.39 3.50 -6.32
N LEU A 600 -7.07 2.98 -7.34
CA LEU A 600 -7.36 3.70 -8.58
C LEU A 600 -8.81 4.19 -8.55
N VAL A 601 -8.98 5.51 -8.66
CA VAL A 601 -10.26 6.16 -8.91
C VAL A 601 -10.39 6.40 -10.40
N PHE A 602 -11.56 6.10 -10.96
CA PHE A 602 -11.82 6.30 -12.39
C PHE A 602 -13.18 6.95 -12.63
N GLY A 603 -13.30 7.60 -13.77
CA GLY A 603 -14.54 8.25 -14.18
C GLY A 603 -14.53 8.73 -15.63
N GLU A 604 -15.51 9.56 -15.96
CA GLU A 604 -15.64 10.17 -17.29
C GLU A 604 -15.44 11.68 -17.26
N CYS A 605 -14.98 12.22 -18.39
CA CYS A 605 -15.00 13.62 -18.75
C CYS A 605 -16.04 13.85 -19.86
N PRO A 606 -17.32 14.14 -19.54
CA PRO A 606 -18.36 14.27 -20.55
C PRO A 606 -18.09 15.37 -21.59
N PHE A 607 -17.35 16.41 -21.20
CA PHE A 607 -17.08 17.56 -22.06
C PHE A 607 -15.92 17.32 -23.05
N SER A 608 -14.92 16.53 -22.67
CA SER A 608 -13.81 16.11 -23.54
C SER A 608 -14.02 14.73 -24.17
N GLN A 609 -15.14 14.06 -23.89
CA GLN A 609 -15.54 12.76 -24.45
C GLN A 609 -14.54 11.63 -24.14
N SER A 610 -13.85 11.76 -23.01
CA SER A 610 -12.78 10.88 -22.57
C SER A 610 -13.09 10.27 -21.20
N ALA A 611 -12.21 9.38 -20.76
CA ALA A 611 -12.20 8.86 -19.41
C ALA A 611 -11.00 9.40 -18.63
N TRP A 612 -11.06 9.36 -17.31
CA TRP A 612 -9.93 9.74 -16.46
C TRP A 612 -9.63 8.68 -15.40
N LEU A 613 -8.37 8.63 -15.01
CA LEU A 613 -7.76 7.67 -14.10
C LEU A 613 -6.89 8.44 -13.10
N VAL A 614 -7.12 8.27 -11.81
CA VAL A 614 -6.35 8.90 -10.73
C VAL A 614 -5.95 7.83 -9.72
N GLU A 615 -4.66 7.53 -9.65
CA GLU A 615 -4.11 6.61 -8.65
C GLU A 615 -3.66 7.40 -7.42
N MET A 616 -4.10 6.94 -6.24
CA MET A 616 -3.80 7.50 -4.94
C MET A 616 -3.18 6.42 -4.07
N ASN A 617 -2.19 6.78 -3.24
CA ASN A 617 -1.71 5.87 -2.20
C ASN A 617 -2.59 5.95 -0.93
N ASP A 618 -2.24 5.16 0.09
CA ASP A 618 -2.96 5.04 1.36
C ASP A 618 -2.87 6.30 2.22
N ASP A 619 -1.92 7.19 1.94
CA ASP A 619 -1.84 8.52 2.53
C ASP A 619 -2.70 9.54 1.76
N LEU A 620 -3.50 9.08 0.79
CA LEU A 620 -4.29 9.92 -0.09
C LEU A 620 -3.43 10.94 -0.85
N ALA A 621 -2.18 10.58 -1.17
CA ALA A 621 -1.31 11.34 -2.04
C ALA A 621 -1.45 10.87 -3.49
N LEU A 622 -1.40 11.82 -4.42
CA LEU A 622 -1.46 11.54 -5.86
C LEU A 622 -0.20 10.79 -6.29
N VAL A 623 -0.38 9.60 -6.87
CA VAL A 623 0.71 8.81 -7.47
C VAL A 623 0.84 9.17 -8.95
N GLN A 624 -0.25 9.04 -9.70
CA GLN A 624 -0.31 9.37 -11.12
C GLN A 624 -1.75 9.66 -11.57
N SER A 625 -1.89 10.43 -12.65
CA SER A 625 -3.20 10.76 -13.23
C SER A 625 -3.13 10.88 -14.74
N HIS A 626 -4.10 10.25 -15.40
CA HIS A 626 -4.18 10.21 -16.85
C HIS A 626 -5.61 10.38 -17.36
N GLU A 627 -5.72 10.98 -18.52
CA GLU A 627 -6.90 10.97 -19.38
C GLU A 627 -6.74 9.82 -20.38
N LEU A 628 -7.73 8.95 -20.48
CA LEU A 628 -7.82 7.84 -21.43
C LEU A 628 -8.72 8.26 -22.60
N LEU A 629 -8.20 8.18 -23.82
CA LEU A 629 -8.88 8.61 -25.04
C LEU A 629 -8.88 7.47 -26.03
N ASP A 630 -9.94 7.33 -26.82
CA ASP A 630 -9.88 6.46 -28.00
C ASP A 630 -9.17 7.20 -29.15
N THR A 631 -8.36 6.47 -29.92
CA THR A 631 -7.68 7.03 -31.10
C THR A 631 -8.63 7.22 -32.28
N ASP A 632 -9.79 6.57 -32.24
CA ASP A 632 -10.84 6.80 -33.21
C ASP A 632 -11.50 8.17 -32.99
N ALA A 633 -11.33 9.05 -33.99
CA ALA A 633 -11.88 10.39 -33.99
C ALA A 633 -13.42 10.45 -34.09
N THR A 634 -14.10 9.32 -34.37
CA THR A 634 -15.57 9.25 -34.32
C THR A 634 -16.10 9.02 -32.92
N THR A 635 -15.23 8.79 -31.94
CA THR A 635 -15.60 8.62 -30.53
C THR A 635 -16.26 9.88 -30.00
N THR A 636 -17.41 9.69 -29.35
CA THR A 636 -18.21 10.75 -28.74
C THR A 636 -18.37 10.59 -27.24
N ARG A 637 -18.06 9.40 -26.71
CA ARG A 637 -18.12 9.11 -25.28
C ARG A 637 -17.28 7.89 -24.96
N LEU A 638 -16.50 7.96 -23.89
CA LEU A 638 -15.78 6.85 -23.29
C LEU A 638 -16.03 6.87 -21.77
N THR A 639 -16.78 5.89 -21.26
CA THR A 639 -17.25 5.87 -19.87
C THR A 639 -16.85 4.56 -19.21
N PRO A 640 -15.78 4.52 -18.40
CA PRO A 640 -15.48 3.36 -17.57
C PRO A 640 -16.53 3.27 -16.46
N THR A 641 -17.04 2.07 -16.24
CA THR A 641 -18.14 1.80 -15.30
C THR A 641 -17.78 0.74 -14.28
N ALA A 642 -16.82 -0.13 -14.61
CA ALA A 642 -16.34 -1.18 -13.73
C ALA A 642 -14.83 -1.33 -13.85
N ALA A 643 -14.16 -1.66 -12.75
CA ALA A 643 -12.74 -1.98 -12.75
C ALA A 643 -12.42 -3.09 -11.77
N THR A 644 -11.35 -3.82 -12.04
CA THR A 644 -10.77 -4.80 -11.13
C THR A 644 -9.25 -4.90 -11.29
N ARG A 645 -8.60 -5.68 -10.42
CA ARG A 645 -7.19 -6.07 -10.55
C ARG A 645 -7.09 -7.52 -10.96
N GLN A 646 -6.20 -7.81 -11.90
CA GLN A 646 -5.88 -9.16 -12.35
C GLN A 646 -4.40 -9.23 -12.71
N ASP A 647 -3.65 -10.13 -12.08
CA ASP A 647 -2.23 -10.42 -12.38
C ASP A 647 -1.35 -9.15 -12.39
N GLY A 648 -1.55 -8.25 -11.42
CA GLY A 648 -0.80 -6.99 -11.33
C GLY A 648 -1.17 -5.92 -12.35
N ALA A 649 -2.19 -6.16 -13.19
CA ALA A 649 -2.74 -5.19 -14.14
C ALA A 649 -4.07 -4.64 -13.64
N TRP A 650 -4.34 -3.37 -13.97
CA TRP A 650 -5.69 -2.82 -13.86
C TRP A 650 -6.51 -3.31 -15.04
N VAL A 651 -7.75 -3.72 -14.80
CA VAL A 651 -8.70 -4.06 -15.87
C VAL A 651 -9.88 -3.13 -15.75
N LEU A 652 -10.07 -2.28 -16.76
CA LEU A 652 -11.20 -1.35 -16.86
C LEU A 652 -12.18 -1.88 -17.90
N ALA A 653 -13.46 -1.73 -17.61
CA ALA A 653 -14.54 -2.02 -18.53
C ALA A 653 -15.56 -0.88 -18.54
N GLY A 654 -16.21 -0.69 -19.68
CA GLY A 654 -17.23 0.33 -19.79
C GLY A 654 -17.83 0.47 -21.17
N GLN A 655 -18.38 1.65 -21.41
CA GLN A 655 -19.10 2.00 -22.64
C GLN A 655 -18.24 2.89 -23.53
N LEU A 656 -18.26 2.62 -24.84
CA LEU A 656 -17.63 3.41 -25.88
C LEU A 656 -18.69 3.75 -26.94
N THR A 657 -18.86 5.03 -27.27
CA THR A 657 -19.86 5.46 -28.28
C THR A 657 -19.16 6.17 -29.43
N ARG A 658 -19.49 5.77 -30.67
CA ARG A 658 -18.96 6.35 -31.91
C ARG A 658 -20.09 6.83 -32.82
N VAL A 659 -19.86 7.90 -33.59
CA VAL A 659 -20.88 8.49 -34.47
C VAL A 659 -21.27 7.55 -35.63
N ASP A 660 -20.35 6.71 -36.07
CA ASP A 660 -20.49 5.85 -37.25
C ASP A 660 -20.91 4.40 -36.93
N GLU A 661 -21.17 4.09 -35.66
CA GLU A 661 -21.64 2.77 -35.24
C GLU A 661 -23.18 2.74 -35.18
N ASP A 662 -23.79 2.05 -36.15
CA ASP A 662 -25.24 1.81 -36.20
C ASP A 662 -25.73 0.98 -35.00
N ALA A 663 -24.85 0.20 -34.38
CA ALA A 663 -25.11 -0.65 -33.23
C ALA A 663 -25.16 0.12 -31.88
N GLY A 664 -25.10 1.45 -31.91
CA GLY A 664 -25.07 2.30 -30.72
C GLY A 664 -23.76 2.14 -29.95
N SER A 665 -23.83 1.93 -28.63
CA SER A 665 -22.62 1.90 -27.80
C SER A 665 -21.96 0.53 -27.73
N LEU A 666 -20.65 0.51 -27.93
CA LEU A 666 -19.77 -0.64 -27.76
C LEU A 666 -19.44 -0.87 -26.28
N GLY A 667 -19.24 -2.13 -25.90
CA GLY A 667 -18.65 -2.46 -24.61
C GLY A 667 -17.15 -2.60 -24.78
N PHE A 668 -16.34 -1.94 -23.95
CA PHE A 668 -14.89 -2.08 -24.00
C PHE A 668 -14.33 -2.76 -22.76
N VAL A 669 -13.17 -3.39 -22.94
CA VAL A 669 -12.29 -3.86 -21.86
C VAL A 669 -10.86 -3.45 -22.21
N THR A 670 -10.17 -2.81 -21.27
CA THR A 670 -8.75 -2.50 -21.39
C THR A 670 -7.99 -2.95 -20.16
N ARG A 671 -6.84 -3.58 -20.39
CA ARG A 671 -5.86 -3.94 -19.38
C ARG A 671 -4.76 -2.90 -19.40
N LEU A 672 -4.49 -2.31 -18.25
CA LEU A 672 -3.43 -1.33 -18.05
C LEU A 672 -2.34 -1.93 -17.16
N SER A 673 -1.08 -1.61 -17.45
CA SER A 673 0.04 -1.94 -16.57
C SER A 673 -0.05 -1.15 -15.26
N GLN A 674 0.86 -1.41 -14.32
CA GLN A 674 0.97 -0.62 -13.09
C GLN A 674 1.25 0.87 -13.38
N ALA A 675 1.98 1.18 -14.46
CA ALA A 675 2.20 2.55 -14.95
C ALA A 675 1.00 3.11 -15.74
N LEU A 676 -0.16 2.48 -15.60
CA LEU A 676 -1.40 2.74 -16.32
C LEU A 676 -1.32 2.57 -17.85
N GLU A 677 -0.23 2.09 -18.44
CA GLU A 677 -0.10 1.95 -19.91
C GLU A 677 -1.02 0.86 -20.48
N PRO A 678 -1.74 1.08 -21.60
CA PRO A 678 -2.61 0.05 -22.18
C PRO A 678 -1.79 -1.12 -22.73
N VAL A 679 -2.04 -2.32 -22.21
CA VAL A 679 -1.36 -3.56 -22.61
C VAL A 679 -2.22 -4.32 -23.62
N VAL A 680 -3.52 -4.45 -23.33
CA VAL A 680 -4.50 -5.15 -24.17
C VAL A 680 -5.80 -4.37 -24.13
N SER A 681 -6.36 -4.04 -25.29
CA SER A 681 -7.63 -3.33 -25.39
C SER A 681 -8.53 -4.01 -26.42
N SER A 682 -9.82 -4.11 -26.11
CA SER A 682 -10.80 -4.74 -26.99
C SER A 682 -12.16 -4.07 -26.81
N ALA A 683 -12.90 -3.93 -27.89
CA ALA A 683 -14.30 -3.54 -27.85
C ALA A 683 -15.18 -4.62 -28.47
N PHE A 684 -16.44 -4.63 -28.08
CA PHE A 684 -17.42 -5.64 -28.47
C PHE A 684 -18.74 -4.97 -28.88
N ALA A 685 -19.34 -5.49 -29.95
CA ALA A 685 -20.62 -5.05 -30.48
C ALA A 685 -21.58 -6.23 -30.62
N CYS A 686 -22.87 -5.94 -30.59
CA CYS A 686 -23.92 -6.87 -30.98
C CYS A 686 -24.67 -6.23 -32.15
N PRO A 687 -24.38 -6.60 -33.40
CA PRO A 687 -24.92 -5.90 -34.58
C PRO A 687 -26.46 -5.82 -34.62
N GLU A 688 -27.14 -6.77 -33.98
CA GLU A 688 -28.59 -6.84 -33.92
C GLU A 688 -29.21 -5.98 -32.79
N ARG A 689 -28.41 -5.33 -31.93
CA ARG A 689 -28.84 -4.63 -30.70
C ARG A 689 -28.00 -3.39 -30.42
N LEU A 690 -28.52 -2.49 -29.57
CA LEU A 690 -28.16 -1.07 -29.65
C LEU A 690 -27.25 -0.52 -28.54
N SER A 691 -26.79 -1.31 -27.55
CA SER A 691 -25.76 -0.86 -26.58
C SER A 691 -25.18 -2.02 -25.76
N PHE A 692 -23.92 -1.91 -25.31
CA PHE A 692 -23.31 -2.69 -24.23
C PHE A 692 -22.88 -1.77 -23.10
N TYR A 693 -23.33 -2.06 -21.89
CA TYR A 693 -23.04 -1.30 -20.68
C TYR A 693 -22.58 -2.24 -19.56
N PRO A 694 -21.27 -2.50 -19.45
CA PRO A 694 -20.72 -3.23 -18.31
C PRO A 694 -21.07 -2.53 -17.00
N THR A 695 -21.39 -3.27 -15.96
CA THR A 695 -21.71 -2.73 -14.62
C THR A 695 -20.80 -3.29 -13.55
N ALA A 696 -20.32 -4.52 -13.72
CA ALA A 696 -19.37 -5.16 -12.84
C ALA A 696 -18.37 -6.02 -13.61
N VAL A 697 -17.17 -6.12 -13.06
CA VAL A 697 -16.08 -6.98 -13.54
C VAL A 697 -15.39 -7.63 -12.35
N ILE A 698 -15.15 -8.94 -12.44
CA ILE A 698 -14.41 -9.70 -11.44
C ILE A 698 -13.24 -10.45 -12.07
N PRO A 699 -12.15 -10.66 -11.31
CA PRO A 699 -11.05 -11.51 -11.73
C PRO A 699 -11.51 -12.96 -11.82
N SER A 700 -10.81 -13.76 -12.60
CA SER A 700 -11.00 -15.21 -12.68
C SER A 700 -9.66 -15.93 -12.55
N ALA A 701 -9.66 -17.14 -11.98
CA ALA A 701 -8.45 -17.89 -11.65
C ALA A 701 -7.50 -18.13 -12.85
N ALA A 702 -8.00 -18.09 -14.08
CA ALA A 702 -7.21 -18.32 -15.30
C ALA A 702 -6.65 -17.01 -15.94
N GLY A 703 -6.47 -15.94 -15.16
CA GLY A 703 -6.01 -14.64 -15.67
C GLY A 703 -7.05 -13.91 -16.55
N SER A 704 -8.26 -14.47 -16.68
CA SER A 704 -9.38 -13.90 -17.42
C SER A 704 -10.20 -12.98 -16.51
N VAL A 705 -11.14 -12.22 -17.08
CA VAL A 705 -12.14 -11.48 -16.30
C VAL A 705 -13.55 -11.87 -16.72
N THR A 706 -14.47 -11.90 -15.77
CA THR A 706 -15.90 -12.03 -16.03
C THR A 706 -16.57 -10.68 -15.88
N LEU A 707 -17.36 -10.29 -16.87
CA LEU A 707 -18.14 -9.07 -16.89
C LEU A 707 -19.62 -9.38 -16.91
N VAL A 708 -20.39 -8.53 -16.27
CA VAL A 708 -21.84 -8.49 -16.41
C VAL A 708 -22.29 -7.06 -16.69
N GLY A 709 -23.47 -6.91 -17.25
CA GLY A 709 -24.03 -5.59 -17.55
C GLY A 709 -25.31 -5.67 -18.37
N ASP A 710 -25.77 -4.50 -18.81
CA ASP A 710 -26.94 -4.37 -19.68
C ASP A 710 -26.53 -4.35 -21.15
N ALA A 711 -27.34 -4.97 -22.01
CA ALA A 711 -27.22 -4.89 -23.46
C ALA A 711 -28.55 -4.44 -24.10
N ALA A 712 -28.98 -3.22 -23.75
CA ALA A 712 -30.22 -2.58 -24.20
C ALA A 712 -31.49 -3.31 -23.71
N GLY A 713 -31.59 -3.46 -22.39
CA GLY A 713 -32.70 -4.12 -21.68
C GLY A 713 -32.51 -5.62 -21.50
N LEU A 714 -31.43 -6.18 -22.04
CA LEU A 714 -31.09 -7.59 -21.90
C LEU A 714 -29.74 -7.70 -21.22
N GLY A 715 -29.75 -8.24 -20.02
CA GLY A 715 -28.52 -8.46 -19.29
C GLY A 715 -27.64 -9.48 -19.98
N TYR A 716 -26.34 -9.36 -19.76
CA TYR A 716 -25.36 -10.28 -20.29
C TYR A 716 -24.35 -10.69 -19.23
N VAL A 717 -23.71 -11.83 -19.51
CA VAL A 717 -22.56 -12.35 -18.78
C VAL A 717 -21.53 -12.75 -19.82
N ALA A 718 -20.33 -12.18 -19.73
CA ALA A 718 -19.26 -12.44 -20.67
C ALA A 718 -17.95 -12.73 -19.96
N ARG A 719 -17.10 -13.56 -20.57
CA ARG A 719 -15.74 -13.82 -20.09
C ARG A 719 -14.75 -13.34 -21.13
N ILE A 720 -13.82 -12.47 -20.73
CA ILE A 720 -12.75 -11.93 -21.58
C ILE A 720 -11.42 -12.52 -21.11
N LYS A 721 -10.69 -13.11 -22.04
CA LYS A 721 -9.40 -13.74 -21.75
C LYS A 721 -8.31 -12.70 -21.52
N ALA A 722 -7.16 -13.13 -21.02
CA ALA A 722 -6.00 -12.27 -20.79
C ALA A 722 -5.52 -11.54 -22.07
N ASP A 723 -5.69 -12.17 -23.24
CA ASP A 723 -5.34 -11.60 -24.55
C ASP A 723 -6.41 -10.67 -25.15
N GLY A 724 -7.48 -10.38 -24.39
CA GLY A 724 -8.58 -9.52 -24.82
C GLY A 724 -9.63 -10.23 -25.67
N SER A 725 -9.41 -11.49 -26.06
CA SER A 725 -10.39 -12.23 -26.84
C SER A 725 -11.60 -12.66 -26.00
N LEU A 726 -12.77 -12.73 -26.65
CA LEU A 726 -14.00 -13.22 -26.04
C LEU A 726 -13.89 -14.74 -25.79
N GLY A 727 -14.07 -15.15 -24.53
CA GLY A 727 -14.23 -16.54 -24.12
C GLY A 727 -15.64 -17.04 -24.38
N PHE A 728 -16.62 -16.40 -23.73
CA PHE A 728 -18.04 -16.62 -23.99
C PHE A 728 -18.83 -15.33 -23.73
N ALA A 729 -20.03 -15.24 -24.29
CA ALA A 729 -21.06 -14.29 -23.90
C ALA A 729 -22.42 -15.02 -23.85
N ARG A 730 -23.24 -14.68 -22.85
CA ARG A 730 -24.58 -15.21 -22.63
C ARG A 730 -25.52 -14.08 -22.29
N PHE A 731 -26.78 -14.21 -22.70
CA PHE A 731 -27.81 -13.18 -22.57
C PHE A 731 -29.06 -13.79 -21.94
N PRO A 732 -29.04 -14.04 -20.62
CA PRO A 732 -30.21 -14.51 -19.91
C PRO A 732 -31.35 -13.48 -20.02
N ASN A 733 -32.56 -13.97 -20.29
CA ASN A 733 -33.75 -13.17 -20.55
C ASN A 733 -34.94 -13.74 -19.77
N LEU A 734 -35.64 -12.90 -19.01
CA LEU A 734 -36.80 -13.32 -18.19
C LEU A 734 -38.12 -13.41 -18.97
N GLY A 735 -38.08 -13.39 -20.30
CA GLY A 735 -39.23 -13.74 -21.16
C GLY A 735 -40.21 -12.58 -21.46
N GLY A 736 -39.98 -11.38 -20.92
CA GLY A 736 -40.86 -10.21 -21.11
C GLY A 736 -40.76 -9.49 -22.46
N GLY A 737 -39.94 -9.97 -23.40
CA GLY A 737 -39.56 -9.18 -24.58
C GLY A 737 -38.61 -8.04 -24.20
N VAL A 738 -38.28 -7.16 -25.15
CA VAL A 738 -37.23 -6.12 -24.99
C VAL A 738 -37.62 -5.00 -23.98
N GLN A 739 -38.75 -5.11 -23.27
CA GLN A 739 -39.29 -4.03 -22.43
C GLN A 739 -39.10 -4.24 -20.92
N SER A 740 -38.99 -5.48 -20.42
CA SER A 740 -38.60 -5.73 -19.04
C SER A 740 -37.08 -5.68 -18.92
N GLY A 741 -36.52 -4.54 -18.50
CA GLY A 741 -35.08 -4.35 -18.38
C GLY A 741 -34.49 -5.30 -17.34
N PHE A 742 -33.57 -6.18 -17.76
CA PHE A 742 -32.76 -7.02 -16.87
C PHE A 742 -31.33 -6.48 -16.89
N SER A 743 -30.88 -5.81 -15.82
CA SER A 743 -29.51 -5.25 -15.73
C SER A 743 -28.74 -5.91 -14.58
N PRO A 744 -27.91 -6.92 -14.88
CA PRO A 744 -26.92 -7.44 -13.95
C PRO A 744 -26.09 -6.30 -13.38
N ASN A 745 -25.89 -6.29 -12.05
CA ASN A 745 -25.10 -5.27 -11.36
C ASN A 745 -23.96 -5.88 -10.54
N ALA A 746 -24.04 -7.18 -10.24
CA ALA A 746 -22.98 -7.88 -9.52
C ALA A 746 -22.81 -9.31 -10.03
N VAL A 747 -21.58 -9.79 -9.92
CA VAL A 747 -21.21 -11.16 -10.25
C VAL A 747 -20.19 -11.67 -9.24
N VAL A 748 -20.32 -12.92 -8.85
CA VAL A 748 -19.34 -13.63 -8.00
C VAL A 748 -19.04 -15.00 -8.63
N GLU A 749 -17.77 -15.42 -8.58
CA GLU A 749 -17.35 -16.74 -9.08
C GLU A 749 -17.41 -17.78 -7.96
N LEU A 750 -17.99 -18.95 -8.25
CA LEU A 750 -18.16 -20.02 -7.28
C LEU A 750 -16.89 -20.90 -7.18
N PRO A 751 -16.53 -21.39 -5.97
CA PRO A 751 -15.38 -22.26 -5.75
C PRO A 751 -15.41 -23.58 -6.56
N THR A 752 -16.60 -24.11 -6.84
CA THR A 752 -16.80 -25.42 -7.48
C THR A 752 -16.81 -25.39 -9.00
N THR A 753 -16.60 -24.23 -9.62
CA THR A 753 -17.03 -23.82 -10.97
C THR A 753 -18.46 -23.29 -11.00
N GLY A 754 -18.67 -22.17 -11.71
CA GLY A 754 -19.95 -21.48 -11.81
C GLY A 754 -19.88 -20.01 -11.44
N LEU A 755 -21.00 -19.31 -11.61
CA LEU A 755 -21.15 -17.90 -11.28
C LEU A 755 -22.48 -17.70 -10.55
N VAL A 756 -22.54 -16.69 -9.69
CA VAL A 756 -23.82 -16.13 -9.25
C VAL A 756 -23.89 -14.69 -9.73
N VAL A 757 -24.99 -14.34 -10.39
CA VAL A 757 -25.22 -13.01 -10.95
C VAL A 757 -26.43 -12.39 -10.28
N ALA A 758 -26.25 -11.22 -9.69
CA ALA A 758 -27.33 -10.41 -9.13
C ALA A 758 -27.66 -9.27 -10.08
N SER A 759 -28.95 -9.04 -10.27
CA SER A 759 -29.50 -8.15 -11.29
C SER A 759 -30.68 -7.36 -10.76
N THR A 760 -30.90 -6.20 -11.33
CA THR A 760 -32.12 -5.42 -11.15
C THR A 760 -33.06 -5.69 -12.32
N VAL A 761 -34.35 -5.83 -12.02
CA VAL A 761 -35.39 -5.99 -13.04
C VAL A 761 -36.35 -4.82 -12.96
N ASP A 762 -36.51 -4.09 -14.07
CA ASP A 762 -37.54 -3.07 -14.20
C ASP A 762 -38.92 -3.75 -14.21
N GLY A 763 -39.78 -3.36 -13.27
CA GLY A 763 -41.16 -3.79 -13.27
C GLY A 763 -41.95 -3.13 -14.42
N GLU A 764 -42.76 -3.91 -15.12
CA GLU A 764 -43.71 -3.34 -16.09
C GLU A 764 -44.92 -2.72 -15.36
N GLY A 765 -45.20 -1.43 -15.63
CA GLY A 765 -46.43 -0.77 -15.21
C GLY A 765 -46.45 -0.35 -13.74
N GLU A 766 -47.26 -1.03 -12.91
CA GLU A 766 -47.36 -0.81 -11.45
C GLU A 766 -46.50 -1.81 -10.65
N ASN A 767 -45.78 -2.69 -11.34
CA ASN A 767 -44.89 -3.62 -10.67
C ASN A 767 -43.64 -2.87 -10.20
N PRO A 768 -43.24 -3.01 -8.93
CA PRO A 768 -42.01 -2.40 -8.44
C PRO A 768 -40.78 -3.03 -9.09
N THR A 769 -39.66 -2.31 -9.03
CA THR A 769 -38.35 -2.84 -9.35
C THR A 769 -37.97 -3.93 -8.35
N ASP A 770 -37.48 -5.06 -8.86
CA ASP A 770 -37.15 -6.25 -8.07
C ASP A 770 -35.68 -6.67 -8.28
N VAL A 771 -35.19 -7.53 -7.39
CA VAL A 771 -33.84 -8.12 -7.51
C VAL A 771 -33.96 -9.55 -8.04
N VAL A 772 -33.13 -9.93 -9.00
CA VAL A 772 -33.01 -11.31 -9.49
C VAL A 772 -31.61 -11.84 -9.23
N LEU A 773 -31.52 -13.08 -8.77
CA LEU A 773 -30.27 -13.83 -8.61
C LEU A 773 -30.30 -15.06 -9.52
N LEU A 774 -29.28 -15.21 -10.35
CA LEU A 774 -29.10 -16.37 -11.23
C LEU A 774 -27.86 -17.14 -10.80
N GLY A 775 -27.99 -18.45 -10.64
CA GLY A 775 -26.85 -19.36 -10.59
C GLY A 775 -26.53 -19.87 -11.98
N LEU A 776 -25.29 -19.72 -12.40
CA LEU A 776 -24.80 -20.10 -13.73
C LEU A 776 -23.68 -21.13 -13.62
N ASP A 777 -23.48 -21.92 -14.68
CA ASP A 777 -22.30 -22.76 -14.82
C ASP A 777 -21.04 -21.94 -15.23
N GLY A 778 -19.89 -22.60 -15.33
CA GLY A 778 -18.63 -21.95 -15.72
C GLY A 778 -18.60 -21.38 -17.15
N ASN A 779 -19.60 -21.68 -17.98
CA ASN A 779 -19.79 -21.15 -19.33
C ASN A 779 -20.95 -20.13 -19.41
N GLY A 780 -21.52 -19.75 -18.26
CA GLY A 780 -22.59 -18.76 -18.14
C GLY A 780 -24.00 -19.28 -18.41
N PHE A 781 -24.23 -20.60 -18.54
CA PHE A 781 -25.58 -21.14 -18.71
C PHE A 781 -26.34 -21.14 -17.38
N THR A 782 -27.60 -20.73 -17.40
CA THR A 782 -28.43 -20.69 -16.19
C THR A 782 -28.75 -22.09 -15.66
N LEU A 783 -28.46 -22.30 -14.38
CA LEU A 783 -28.77 -23.51 -13.61
C LEU A 783 -30.04 -23.32 -12.78
N TRP A 784 -30.20 -22.15 -12.17
CA TRP A 784 -31.37 -21.75 -11.38
C TRP A 784 -31.52 -20.23 -11.38
N GLY A 785 -32.73 -19.75 -11.09
CA GLY A 785 -33.01 -18.33 -10.94
C GLY A 785 -34.03 -18.06 -9.84
N ARG A 786 -33.84 -16.97 -9.11
CA ARG A 786 -34.74 -16.48 -8.06
C ARG A 786 -34.99 -14.99 -8.21
N GLU A 787 -36.25 -14.60 -8.18
CA GLU A 787 -36.70 -13.22 -8.09
C GLU A 787 -37.10 -12.90 -6.65
N TYR A 788 -36.68 -11.74 -6.15
CA TYR A 788 -36.85 -11.30 -4.78
C TYR A 788 -37.72 -10.05 -4.76
N LEU A 789 -38.79 -10.11 -3.97
CA LEU A 789 -39.76 -9.02 -3.83
C LEU A 789 -39.84 -8.61 -2.36
N LEU A 790 -39.83 -7.30 -2.10
CA LEU A 790 -39.94 -6.76 -0.75
C LEU A 790 -41.39 -6.92 -0.23
N GLN A 791 -41.54 -7.53 0.94
CA GLN A 791 -42.82 -7.78 1.61
C GLN A 791 -43.01 -6.76 2.75
N GLY A 792 -44.06 -5.93 2.75
CA GLY A 792 -44.39 -5.15 3.97
C GLY A 792 -45.21 -3.86 3.85
N GLU A 793 -45.60 -3.32 5.02
CA GLU A 793 -46.47 -2.16 5.25
C GLU A 793 -45.72 -0.81 5.42
N ALA A 794 -44.40 -0.75 5.20
CA ALA A 794 -43.56 0.43 5.50
C ALA A 794 -43.47 1.46 4.35
N GLY A 795 -44.26 1.33 3.29
CA GLY A 795 -44.21 2.21 2.13
C GLY A 795 -43.08 1.91 1.13
N LEU A 796 -42.06 1.15 1.53
CA LEU A 796 -41.05 0.58 0.64
C LEU A 796 -41.66 -0.56 -0.17
N ARG A 797 -41.49 -0.54 -1.49
CA ARG A 797 -42.05 -1.54 -2.42
C ARG A 797 -41.08 -2.03 -3.46
N ALA A 798 -40.04 -1.26 -3.77
CA ALA A 798 -39.04 -1.59 -4.76
C ALA A 798 -37.70 -1.89 -4.11
N ILE A 799 -36.99 -2.86 -4.68
CA ILE A 799 -35.61 -3.17 -4.35
C ILE A 799 -34.79 -3.28 -5.64
N GLY A 800 -33.58 -2.73 -5.62
CA GLY A 800 -32.75 -2.74 -6.83
C GLY A 800 -31.29 -2.44 -6.56
N PHE A 801 -30.54 -2.51 -7.65
CA PHE A 801 -29.11 -2.27 -7.77
C PHE A 801 -28.30 -3.19 -6.83
N PRO A 802 -28.45 -4.52 -6.87
CA PRO A 802 -27.81 -5.38 -5.89
C PRO A 802 -26.28 -5.41 -6.07
N SER A 803 -25.57 -5.39 -4.95
CA SER A 803 -24.19 -5.86 -4.82
C SER A 803 -24.19 -7.25 -4.19
N ALA A 804 -23.25 -8.11 -4.57
CA ALA A 804 -23.17 -9.49 -4.09
C ALA A 804 -21.76 -9.87 -3.65
N ARG A 805 -21.66 -10.64 -2.56
CA ARG A 805 -20.42 -11.31 -2.12
C ARG A 805 -20.75 -12.72 -1.64
N LEU A 806 -19.80 -13.64 -1.84
CA LEU A 806 -19.87 -14.95 -1.20
C LEU A 806 -19.50 -14.82 0.27
N THR A 807 -20.15 -15.62 1.10
CA THR A 807 -19.85 -15.77 2.51
C THR A 807 -19.32 -17.16 2.80
N ASP A 808 -18.48 -17.26 3.81
CA ASP A 808 -17.69 -18.47 4.09
C ASP A 808 -18.58 -19.65 4.48
N ASP A 809 -19.74 -19.38 5.07
CA ASP A 809 -20.76 -20.36 5.45
C ASP A 809 -21.69 -20.83 4.31
N GLY A 810 -21.37 -20.54 3.05
CA GLY A 810 -22.09 -21.07 1.88
C GLY A 810 -23.17 -20.15 1.31
N GLY A 811 -23.13 -18.87 1.65
CA GLY A 811 -24.15 -17.88 1.31
C GLY A 811 -23.72 -16.91 0.21
N VAL A 812 -24.71 -16.19 -0.31
CA VAL A 812 -24.52 -14.94 -1.05
C VAL A 812 -25.10 -13.83 -0.18
N LEU A 813 -24.25 -12.95 0.32
CA LEU A 813 -24.66 -11.72 0.96
C LEU A 813 -24.94 -10.68 -0.12
N LEU A 814 -26.12 -10.10 -0.07
CA LEU A 814 -26.63 -9.09 -0.99
C LEU A 814 -26.84 -7.78 -0.24
N SER A 815 -26.50 -6.67 -0.88
CA SER A 815 -26.86 -5.33 -0.46
C SER A 815 -27.58 -4.63 -1.62
N ALA A 816 -28.71 -4.00 -1.35
CA ALA A 816 -29.56 -3.36 -2.36
C ALA A 816 -30.19 -2.08 -1.79
N THR A 817 -30.62 -1.18 -2.66
CA THR A 817 -31.43 -0.02 -2.25
C THR A 817 -32.88 -0.45 -2.19
N ALA A 818 -33.55 -0.21 -1.06
CA ALA A 818 -34.99 -0.36 -0.89
C ALA A 818 -35.64 1.03 -0.87
N GLY A 819 -36.71 1.23 -1.63
CA GLY A 819 -37.36 2.54 -1.72
C GLY A 819 -38.87 2.45 -1.93
N PRO A 820 -39.58 3.56 -1.66
CA PRO A 820 -40.93 3.75 -2.14
C PRO A 820 -40.90 3.92 -3.66
N GLU A 821 -41.96 3.49 -4.33
CA GLU A 821 -42.04 3.45 -5.80
C GLU A 821 -41.83 4.83 -6.47
N ARG A 822 -42.05 5.95 -5.74
CA ARG A 822 -42.07 7.33 -6.30
C ARG A 822 -41.55 8.42 -5.36
N ASP A 823 -40.77 8.09 -4.34
CA ASP A 823 -40.22 9.09 -3.41
C ASP A 823 -38.72 8.89 -3.20
N SER A 824 -38.04 9.94 -2.76
CA SER A 824 -36.59 9.99 -2.59
C SER A 824 -36.08 9.33 -1.30
N GLU A 825 -36.97 9.00 -0.36
CA GLU A 825 -36.58 8.39 0.92
C GLU A 825 -36.49 6.87 0.80
N GLY A 826 -35.28 6.34 0.63
CA GLY A 826 -35.00 4.90 0.68
C GLY A 826 -34.16 4.50 1.88
N GLU A 827 -33.94 3.20 2.01
CA GLU A 827 -33.02 2.59 2.97
C GLU A 827 -32.14 1.54 2.29
N LEU A 828 -30.96 1.29 2.87
CA LEU A 828 -30.16 0.14 2.46
C LEU A 828 -30.78 -1.16 3.02
N LEU A 829 -31.03 -2.12 2.14
CA LEU A 829 -31.44 -3.48 2.44
C LEU A 829 -30.23 -4.40 2.35
N ALA A 830 -30.01 -5.26 3.35
CA ALA A 830 -29.10 -6.39 3.21
C ALA A 830 -29.87 -7.69 3.44
N PHE A 831 -29.50 -8.73 2.70
CA PHE A 831 -30.05 -10.06 2.87
C PHE A 831 -29.07 -11.11 2.42
N LYS A 832 -29.19 -12.31 2.97
CA LYS A 832 -28.28 -13.41 2.73
C LYS A 832 -29.07 -14.64 2.36
N VAL A 833 -28.70 -15.26 1.24
CA VAL A 833 -29.38 -16.41 0.64
C VAL A 833 -28.40 -17.55 0.41
N PHE A 834 -28.88 -18.78 0.24
CA PHE A 834 -27.99 -19.89 -0.09
C PHE A 834 -27.39 -19.71 -1.49
N ALA A 835 -26.07 -19.85 -1.61
CA ALA A 835 -25.40 -19.71 -2.91
C ALA A 835 -25.72 -20.84 -3.89
N ARG A 836 -26.19 -21.99 -3.41
CA ARG A 836 -26.51 -23.15 -4.26
C ARG A 836 -27.84 -23.04 -5.02
N ASP A 837 -28.81 -22.26 -4.51
CA ASP A 837 -30.19 -22.23 -5.03
C ASP A 837 -30.96 -20.91 -4.81
N GLY A 838 -30.36 -19.93 -4.14
CA GLY A 838 -30.95 -18.63 -3.84
C GLY A 838 -32.16 -18.68 -2.90
N SER A 839 -32.42 -19.76 -2.17
CA SER A 839 -33.63 -19.82 -1.34
C SER A 839 -33.57 -18.96 -0.06
N LEU A 840 -34.73 -18.43 0.33
CA LEU A 840 -35.02 -17.71 1.58
C LEU A 840 -36.17 -18.42 2.34
N PRO A 841 -36.26 -18.29 3.68
CA PRO A 841 -37.42 -18.76 4.44
C PRO A 841 -38.69 -17.94 4.15
N ASP A 842 -39.85 -18.59 4.25
CA ASP A 842 -41.18 -18.01 3.93
C ASP A 842 -41.56 -16.78 4.80
N GLU A 843 -40.96 -16.60 5.98
CA GLU A 843 -41.24 -15.51 6.92
C GLU A 843 -40.23 -14.33 6.82
N SER A 844 -39.54 -14.20 5.69
CA SER A 844 -38.56 -13.13 5.45
C SER A 844 -39.22 -11.79 5.06
N LEU A 845 -38.52 -10.68 5.31
CA LEU A 845 -38.87 -9.36 4.78
C LEU A 845 -38.90 -9.34 3.25
N VAL A 846 -38.24 -10.31 2.61
CA VAL A 846 -38.17 -10.47 1.16
C VAL A 846 -38.70 -11.85 0.80
N SER A 847 -39.70 -11.93 -0.06
CA SER A 847 -40.15 -13.20 -0.64
C SER A 847 -39.31 -13.56 -1.85
N SER A 848 -39.11 -14.85 -2.12
CA SER A 848 -38.45 -15.31 -3.35
C SER A 848 -39.38 -16.16 -4.22
N VAL A 849 -39.38 -15.94 -5.53
CA VAL A 849 -40.08 -16.76 -6.54
C VAL A 849 -39.05 -17.38 -7.48
N GLU A 850 -39.27 -18.62 -7.92
CA GLU A 850 -38.39 -19.26 -8.91
C GLU A 850 -38.61 -18.67 -10.30
N VAL A 851 -37.52 -18.35 -11.00
CA VAL A 851 -37.54 -17.86 -12.38
C VAL A 851 -36.62 -18.71 -13.25
N ALA A 852 -37.05 -18.95 -14.48
CA ALA A 852 -36.29 -19.69 -15.48
C ALA A 852 -36.01 -18.77 -16.67
N PRO A 853 -34.88 -18.03 -16.68
CA PRO A 853 -34.56 -17.19 -17.81
C PRO A 853 -34.28 -18.04 -19.06
N ASP A 854 -34.86 -17.63 -20.17
CA ASP A 854 -34.51 -18.12 -21.50
C ASP A 854 -33.18 -17.52 -21.95
N GLU A 855 -32.45 -18.24 -22.81
CA GLU A 855 -31.26 -17.68 -23.45
C GLU A 855 -31.62 -17.03 -24.79
N SER A 856 -31.21 -15.77 -24.96
CA SER A 856 -31.26 -15.13 -26.27
C SER A 856 -29.98 -15.44 -27.06
N PRO A 857 -30.06 -16.01 -28.26
CA PRO A 857 -28.89 -16.13 -29.12
C PRO A 857 -28.52 -14.72 -29.61
N VAL A 858 -27.33 -14.26 -29.26
CA VAL A 858 -26.80 -12.98 -29.75
C VAL A 858 -25.35 -13.21 -30.16
N ASP A 859 -25.05 -12.87 -31.40
CA ASP A 859 -23.67 -12.89 -31.89
C ASP A 859 -22.94 -11.64 -31.39
N VAL A 860 -21.82 -11.85 -30.70
CA VAL A 860 -20.94 -10.78 -30.22
C VAL A 860 -19.74 -10.70 -31.15
N GLU A 861 -19.51 -9.53 -31.71
CA GLU A 861 -18.40 -9.27 -32.62
C GLU A 861 -17.35 -8.40 -31.94
N GLY A 862 -16.07 -8.68 -32.20
CA GLY A 862 -14.98 -7.79 -31.82
C GLY A 862 -14.97 -6.51 -32.67
N ARG A 863 -14.51 -5.42 -32.06
CA ARG A 863 -14.25 -4.11 -32.67
C ARG A 863 -12.88 -3.61 -32.24
N ASP A 864 -12.28 -2.81 -33.11
CA ASP A 864 -11.00 -2.18 -32.82
C ASP A 864 -11.18 -1.13 -31.71
N PHE A 865 -10.33 -1.20 -30.69
CA PHE A 865 -10.24 -0.21 -29.62
C PHE A 865 -8.78 -0.07 -29.24
N ALA A 866 -8.23 1.12 -29.46
CA ALA A 866 -6.81 1.40 -29.25
C ALA A 866 -6.72 2.71 -28.46
N PRO A 867 -6.90 2.64 -27.13
CA PRO A 867 -6.88 3.84 -26.32
C PRO A 867 -5.44 4.36 -26.14
N GLU A 868 -5.33 5.66 -25.96
CA GLU A 868 -4.11 6.39 -25.62
C GLU A 868 -4.29 7.11 -24.28
N LEU A 869 -3.17 7.36 -23.59
CA LEU A 869 -3.14 8.11 -22.35
C LEU A 869 -2.50 9.47 -22.55
N LYS A 870 -3.07 10.47 -21.88
CA LYS A 870 -2.48 11.80 -21.74
C LYS A 870 -2.36 12.14 -20.26
N PRO A 871 -1.28 12.80 -19.82
CA PRO A 871 -1.19 13.29 -18.45
C PRO A 871 -2.38 14.22 -18.13
N LEU A 872 -3.01 14.00 -16.99
CA LEU A 872 -4.12 14.81 -16.51
C LEU A 872 -3.70 15.64 -15.31
N ALA A 873 -3.90 16.96 -15.36
CA ALA A 873 -3.60 17.84 -14.23
C ALA A 873 -4.64 17.62 -13.11
N VAL A 874 -4.18 17.26 -11.92
CA VAL A 874 -5.04 17.00 -10.75
C VAL A 874 -4.56 17.85 -9.58
N SER A 875 -5.52 18.43 -8.85
CA SER A 875 -5.27 19.14 -7.59
C SER A 875 -5.87 18.36 -6.43
N VAL A 876 -5.07 18.12 -5.39
CA VAL A 876 -5.50 17.45 -4.16
C VAL A 876 -5.49 18.47 -3.03
N SER A 877 -6.60 18.55 -2.29
CA SER A 877 -6.76 19.47 -1.17
C SER A 877 -7.37 18.76 0.04
N ALA A 878 -7.10 19.24 1.24
CA ALA A 878 -7.78 18.73 2.43
C ALA A 878 -9.29 18.97 2.31
N PHE A 879 -10.09 17.91 2.49
CA PHE A 879 -11.53 18.04 2.48
C PHE A 879 -12.00 18.76 3.75
N ARG A 880 -12.91 19.73 3.62
CA ARG A 880 -13.36 20.58 4.74
C ARG A 880 -14.67 20.11 5.37
N GLY A 881 -14.96 18.81 5.32
CA GLY A 881 -16.15 18.24 5.97
C GLY A 881 -15.92 17.77 7.41
N HIS A 882 -16.91 17.07 7.94
CA HIS A 882 -16.84 16.37 9.23
C HIS A 882 -17.51 15.00 9.14
N ASP A 883 -17.07 14.07 10.00
CA ASP A 883 -17.68 12.75 10.25
C ASP A 883 -18.80 12.88 11.31
#